data_AF-A0AAD8PKC0-F1
#
_entry.id   AF-A0AAD8PKC0-F1
#
_cell.length_a   1.000
_cell.length_b   1.000
_cell.length_c   1.000
_cell.angle_alpha   90.00
_cell.angle_beta   90.00
_cell.angle_gamma   90.00
#
_symmetry.space_group_name_H-M   'P 1'
#
loop_
_entity.id
_entity.type
_entity.pdbx_description
1 polymer ?
#
loop_
_entity_poly.entity_id
_entity_poly.type
_entity_poly.pdbx_seq_one_letter_code
_entity_poly.pdbx_strand_id
1 'polypeptide(L)'
;MSPSTALALASAAKDVIRRLSCISDEKYSFSTASCEPYNTAWVAMVTKTSNGQKKWLFPECFYNLLKTQAEDGSWARHPQTQTTGVLGTAAALLALLKHLKEPLQVYDVSADELRKRVALGTESLRTQLQDWDDAQRTNHIGVELIAPALFAYLEQEDPSMRFQFPARAALQEMYEAKMARFKPEHLYKQKVSTAAHSLEAFIGKIDFDRVSGHLWHGSMMASPSATAVYLMHASVWDDEAEGFLRHVLEAGAGHGDGGVPGTFPTSYFEYSWVVVTLLQGGFSVQDLGPEELGIIADHLECAFKEEGGIIGFAPRAPDADDTAKGLMALHLMGRHVAPDQMIKVFEGRNHFTTFGSERDPSLTSNCHVLLTLLRQPDISQYYPQIIKTANFICEYWWASDGRIRDKWHLSHLYPTMLLAKAFTELSGHLESGALLETAGQQLLWRVRICLFQACLRALLEQDDEDGSWGGFPEQTSYAILTLAEARKSSLFDGIAGEVQAAIDRGARFLETRKIEHRDHGWTSKAAYRVAFVAEAYELAALNVQLLGRKVTDAGRSPTMPSSRPRLEEAYTEILKRTPLFSDMPEWRLRASLLESSLFVPLLRSQRLEVRSGDEVNMTRDRYLDLIALPWVSYNDRSGWFPSTAWQYEMILNSMRHLS
;
A
#
# COMPACT_ATOMS: atom_id res chain seq x y z
N MET A 1 5.39 -4.06 35.11
CA MET A 1 6.32 -3.76 34.00
C MET A 1 7.70 -4.25 34.36
N SER A 2 8.45 -4.85 33.44
CA SER A 2 9.90 -5.01 33.57
C SER A 2 10.60 -4.06 32.58
N PRO A 3 11.47 -3.14 33.04
CA PRO A 3 12.33 -2.31 32.19
C PRO A 3 13.08 -3.08 31.09
N SER A 4 13.24 -4.40 31.28
CA SER A 4 13.80 -5.35 30.33
C SER A 4 13.10 -5.38 28.96
N THR A 5 11.78 -5.22 28.88
CA THR A 5 11.03 -5.40 27.61
C THR A 5 11.20 -4.21 26.67
N ALA A 6 11.13 -2.98 27.20
CA ALA A 6 11.37 -1.77 26.42
C ALA A 6 12.81 -1.70 25.90
N LEU A 7 13.78 -2.11 26.73
CA LEU A 7 15.19 -2.17 26.32
C LEU A 7 15.41 -3.20 25.21
N ALA A 8 14.72 -4.35 25.27
CA ALA A 8 14.81 -5.38 24.23
C ALA A 8 14.26 -4.88 22.88
N LEU A 9 13.12 -4.18 22.88
CA LEU A 9 12.56 -3.60 21.65
C LEU A 9 13.47 -2.51 21.06
N ALA A 10 14.01 -1.62 21.90
CA ALA A 10 14.96 -0.60 21.45
C ALA A 10 16.22 -1.25 20.84
N SER A 11 16.73 -2.33 21.45
CA SER A 11 17.85 -3.07 20.90
C SER A 11 17.53 -3.73 19.55
N ALA A 12 16.33 -4.28 19.38
CA ALA A 12 15.90 -4.88 18.12
C ALA A 12 15.73 -3.82 17.03
N ALA A 13 15.11 -2.67 17.35
CA ALA A 13 14.96 -1.55 16.43
C ALA A 13 16.31 -0.96 16.01
N LYS A 14 17.26 -0.84 16.95
CA LYS A 14 18.64 -0.45 16.64
C LYS A 14 19.32 -1.45 15.70
N ASP A 15 19.11 -2.75 15.91
CA ASP A 15 19.71 -3.77 15.03
C ASP A 15 19.17 -3.69 13.60
N VAL A 16 17.87 -3.42 13.41
CA VAL A 16 17.29 -3.14 12.09
C VAL A 16 18.00 -1.97 11.42
N ILE A 17 18.13 -0.84 12.12
CA ILE A 17 18.80 0.36 11.58
C ILE A 17 20.26 0.08 11.27
N ARG A 18 20.97 -0.64 12.13
CA ARG A 18 22.37 -1.05 11.90
C ARG A 18 22.53 -1.93 10.67
N ARG A 19 21.68 -2.95 10.50
CA ARG A 19 21.68 -3.82 9.31
C ARG A 19 21.39 -3.00 8.05
N LEU A 20 20.40 -2.11 8.14
CA LEU A 20 20.00 -1.23 7.05
C LEU A 20 21.09 -0.22 6.67
N SER A 21 21.84 0.33 7.63
CA SER A 21 22.96 1.24 7.34
C SER A 21 24.18 0.54 6.74
N CYS A 22 24.30 -0.77 6.94
CA CYS A 22 25.45 -1.56 6.46
C CYS A 22 25.20 -2.27 5.12
N ILE A 23 23.94 -2.38 4.69
CA ILE A 23 23.58 -3.04 3.44
C ILE A 23 23.57 -2.01 2.31
N SER A 24 24.65 -1.92 1.55
CA SER A 24 24.68 -1.12 0.33
C SER A 24 25.76 -1.63 -0.63
N ASP A 25 25.43 -1.70 -1.91
CA ASP A 25 26.40 -1.78 -2.99
C ASP A 25 26.56 -0.38 -3.62
N GLU A 26 27.79 0.05 -3.86
CA GLU A 26 28.08 1.40 -4.39
C GLU A 26 27.44 1.63 -5.77
N LYS A 27 27.32 0.58 -6.58
CA LYS A 27 26.79 0.67 -7.94
C LYS A 27 25.31 0.30 -8.02
N TYR A 28 24.92 -0.82 -7.42
CA TYR A 28 23.60 -1.42 -7.60
C TYR A 28 22.65 -1.18 -6.42
N SER A 29 23.14 -0.57 -5.34
CA SER A 29 22.39 -0.36 -4.10
C SER A 29 21.91 -1.68 -3.48
N PHE A 30 20.75 -1.74 -2.83
CA PHE A 30 20.22 -2.97 -2.24
C PHE A 30 18.70 -3.09 -2.36
N SER A 31 18.21 -4.29 -2.08
CA SER A 31 16.80 -4.58 -1.87
C SER A 31 16.64 -5.79 -0.95
N THR A 32 15.67 -5.74 -0.04
CA THR A 32 15.20 -6.91 0.72
C THR A 32 13.80 -7.38 0.28
N ALA A 33 13.38 -7.00 -0.94
CA ALA A 33 12.16 -7.50 -1.54
C ALA A 33 12.25 -9.01 -1.80
N SER A 34 11.19 -9.74 -1.46
CA SER A 34 11.11 -11.19 -1.66
C SER A 34 11.15 -11.56 -3.15
N CYS A 35 11.63 -12.76 -3.45
CA CYS A 35 11.64 -13.31 -4.81
C CYS A 35 10.22 -13.53 -5.34
N GLU A 36 10.05 -13.34 -6.65
CA GLU A 36 8.80 -13.55 -7.36
C GLU A 36 9.00 -14.56 -8.51
N PRO A 37 8.22 -15.64 -8.58
CA PRO A 37 8.30 -16.59 -9.70
C PRO A 37 8.08 -15.96 -11.08
N TYR A 38 7.27 -14.90 -11.17
CA TYR A 38 7.06 -14.16 -12.41
C TYR A 38 8.38 -13.58 -12.97
N ASN A 39 9.14 -12.86 -12.14
CA ASN A 39 10.40 -12.25 -12.54
C ASN A 39 11.49 -13.31 -12.77
N THR A 40 11.52 -14.32 -11.89
CA THR A 40 12.42 -15.48 -12.02
C THR A 40 12.25 -16.18 -13.37
N ALA A 41 11.00 -16.34 -13.84
CA ALA A 41 10.73 -16.97 -15.12
C ALA A 41 11.23 -16.16 -16.32
N TRP A 42 11.10 -14.83 -16.29
CA TRP A 42 11.64 -13.98 -17.36
C TRP A 42 13.17 -14.06 -17.44
N VAL A 43 13.86 -14.08 -16.31
CA VAL A 43 15.32 -14.22 -16.26
C VAL A 43 15.76 -15.63 -16.72
N ALA A 44 14.99 -16.67 -16.39
CA ALA A 44 15.26 -18.04 -16.83
C ALA A 44 15.23 -18.22 -18.36
N MET A 45 14.61 -17.30 -19.11
CA MET A 45 14.49 -17.36 -20.57
C MET A 45 15.61 -16.62 -21.31
N VAL A 46 16.56 -15.99 -20.61
CA VAL A 46 17.65 -15.26 -21.26
C VAL A 46 18.65 -16.25 -21.86
N THR A 47 18.95 -16.11 -23.15
CA THR A 47 20.00 -16.88 -23.83
C THR A 47 21.14 -15.99 -24.30
N LYS A 48 22.38 -16.46 -24.16
CA LYS A 48 23.56 -15.81 -24.74
C LYS A 48 24.31 -16.79 -25.62
N THR A 49 24.79 -16.32 -26.77
CA THR A 49 25.71 -17.09 -27.62
C THR A 49 27.14 -16.70 -27.25
N SER A 50 27.92 -17.65 -26.74
CA SER A 50 29.33 -17.44 -26.38
C SER A 50 30.17 -18.54 -27.02
N ASN A 51 31.28 -18.16 -27.68
CA ASN A 51 32.14 -19.09 -28.44
C ASN A 51 31.36 -19.94 -29.46
N GLY A 52 30.36 -19.34 -30.12
CA GLY A 52 29.50 -20.03 -31.10
C GLY A 52 28.45 -20.97 -30.49
N GLN A 53 28.39 -21.11 -29.16
CA GLN A 53 27.40 -21.95 -28.48
C GLN A 53 26.33 -21.10 -27.79
N LYS A 54 25.06 -21.31 -28.16
CA LYS A 54 23.90 -20.73 -27.46
C LYS A 54 23.68 -21.47 -26.14
N LYS A 55 23.49 -20.71 -25.06
CA LYS A 55 23.25 -21.23 -23.69
C LYS A 55 22.20 -20.40 -22.98
N TRP A 56 21.47 -21.00 -22.04
CA TRP A 56 20.72 -20.25 -21.03
C TRP A 56 21.71 -19.48 -20.16
N LEU A 57 21.51 -18.19 -19.97
CA LEU A 57 22.47 -17.35 -19.26
C LEU A 57 22.39 -17.55 -17.73
N PHE A 58 21.19 -17.85 -17.24
CA PHE A 58 20.84 -17.99 -15.82
C PHE A 58 20.11 -19.33 -15.56
N PRO A 59 20.77 -20.49 -15.75
CA PRO A 59 20.14 -21.79 -15.53
C PRO A 59 19.62 -21.98 -14.09
N GLU A 60 20.22 -21.31 -13.10
CA GLU A 60 19.77 -21.27 -11.71
C GLU A 60 18.31 -20.80 -11.56
N CYS A 61 17.87 -19.83 -12.36
CA CYS A 61 16.48 -19.37 -12.35
C CYS A 61 15.52 -20.48 -12.80
N PHE A 62 15.91 -21.27 -13.80
CA PHE A 62 15.12 -22.43 -14.24
C PHE A 62 15.04 -23.50 -13.16
N TYR A 63 16.15 -23.84 -12.50
CA TYR A 63 16.12 -24.78 -11.38
C TYR A 63 15.28 -24.26 -10.20
N ASN A 64 15.29 -22.95 -9.95
CA ASN A 64 14.43 -22.33 -8.95
C ASN A 64 12.95 -22.54 -9.28
N LEU A 65 12.53 -22.36 -10.53
CA LEU A 65 11.15 -22.65 -10.95
C LEU A 65 10.77 -24.12 -10.73
N LEU A 66 11.65 -25.06 -11.06
CA LEU A 66 11.40 -26.49 -10.83
C LEU A 66 11.27 -26.81 -9.33
N LYS A 67 12.10 -26.19 -8.49
CA LYS A 67 12.09 -26.35 -7.03
C LYS A 67 10.84 -25.75 -6.39
N THR A 68 10.33 -24.64 -6.91
CA THR A 68 9.25 -23.84 -6.31
C THR A 68 7.86 -24.14 -6.88
N GLN A 69 7.75 -25.05 -7.86
CA GLN A 69 6.46 -25.51 -8.34
C GLN A 69 5.68 -26.19 -7.21
N ALA A 70 4.47 -25.72 -6.94
CA ALA A 70 3.59 -26.30 -5.94
C ALA A 70 3.04 -27.68 -6.39
N GLU A 71 2.49 -28.45 -5.45
CA GLU A 71 1.92 -29.77 -5.73
C GLU A 71 0.76 -29.72 -6.73
N ASP A 72 -0.03 -28.64 -6.72
CA ASP A 72 -1.11 -28.40 -7.68
C ASP A 72 -0.62 -27.88 -9.04
N GLY A 73 0.69 -27.75 -9.22
CA GLY A 73 1.33 -27.24 -10.43
C GLY A 73 1.45 -25.71 -10.51
N SER A 74 0.91 -24.96 -9.55
CA SER A 74 0.96 -23.48 -9.56
C SER A 74 2.30 -22.90 -9.12
N TRP A 75 2.47 -21.60 -9.37
CA TRP A 75 3.45 -20.75 -8.70
C TRP A 75 2.77 -19.53 -8.10
N ALA A 76 3.23 -19.12 -6.90
CA ALA A 76 2.83 -17.87 -6.25
C ALA A 76 1.32 -17.65 -6.01
N ARG A 77 0.55 -18.72 -5.77
CA ARG A 77 -0.83 -18.55 -5.28
C ARG A 77 -0.83 -17.73 -3.98
N HIS A 78 -1.71 -16.74 -3.91
CA HIS A 78 -1.81 -15.85 -2.76
C HIS A 78 -3.24 -15.85 -2.19
N PRO A 79 -3.43 -15.86 -0.86
CA PRO A 79 -4.76 -15.93 -0.26
C PRO A 79 -5.64 -14.69 -0.52
N GLN A 80 -5.03 -13.53 -0.74
CA GLN A 80 -5.76 -12.25 -0.93
C GLN A 80 -5.88 -11.80 -2.39
N THR A 81 -5.14 -12.43 -3.31
CA THR A 81 -5.17 -12.07 -4.74
C THR A 81 -4.90 -13.28 -5.61
N GLN A 82 -5.72 -13.47 -6.63
CA GLN A 82 -5.57 -14.57 -7.59
C GLN A 82 -4.61 -14.18 -8.73
N THR A 83 -4.53 -12.89 -9.04
CA THR A 83 -3.68 -12.35 -10.12
C THR A 83 -2.22 -12.75 -9.99
N THR A 84 -1.64 -12.73 -8.78
CA THR A 84 -0.25 -13.16 -8.53
C THR A 84 -0.03 -14.62 -8.95
N GLY A 85 -0.96 -15.52 -8.60
CA GLY A 85 -0.89 -16.92 -8.98
C GLY A 85 -1.01 -17.13 -10.49
N VAL A 86 -1.96 -16.42 -11.11
CA VAL A 86 -2.19 -16.49 -12.57
C VAL A 86 -0.95 -16.04 -13.34
N LEU A 87 -0.39 -14.88 -12.99
CA LEU A 87 0.79 -14.33 -13.66
C LEU A 87 2.04 -15.18 -13.41
N GLY A 88 2.27 -15.59 -12.15
CA GLY A 88 3.39 -16.44 -11.79
C GLY A 88 3.35 -17.79 -12.51
N THR A 89 2.19 -18.45 -12.53
CA THR A 89 2.01 -19.75 -13.20
C THR A 89 2.16 -19.62 -14.70
N ALA A 90 1.58 -18.59 -15.33
CA ALA A 90 1.67 -18.37 -16.77
C ALA A 90 3.11 -18.06 -17.22
N ALA A 91 3.86 -17.25 -16.46
CA ALA A 91 5.26 -16.94 -16.77
C ALA A 91 6.17 -18.16 -16.60
N ALA A 92 6.00 -18.91 -15.51
CA ALA A 92 6.74 -20.14 -15.27
C ALA A 92 6.48 -21.19 -16.37
N LEU A 93 5.22 -21.37 -16.79
CA LEU A 93 4.87 -22.23 -17.92
C LEU A 93 5.59 -21.83 -19.21
N LEU A 94 5.61 -20.53 -19.52
CA LEU A 94 6.30 -20.03 -20.70
C LEU A 94 7.80 -20.38 -20.67
N ALA A 95 8.44 -20.22 -19.50
CA ALA A 95 9.83 -20.60 -19.31
C ALA A 95 10.03 -22.12 -19.47
N LEU A 96 9.20 -22.95 -18.83
CA LEU A 96 9.30 -24.41 -18.95
C LEU A 96 9.13 -24.88 -20.40
N LEU A 97 8.20 -24.30 -21.16
CA LEU A 97 8.00 -24.62 -22.59
C LEU A 97 9.23 -24.28 -23.43
N LYS A 98 9.85 -23.12 -23.19
CA LYS A 98 11.08 -22.73 -23.91
C LYS A 98 12.25 -23.65 -23.58
N HIS A 99 12.43 -24.02 -22.32
CA HIS A 99 13.44 -25.00 -21.90
C HIS A 99 13.16 -26.40 -22.45
N LEU A 100 11.89 -26.81 -22.57
CA LEU A 100 11.53 -28.09 -23.18
C LEU A 100 11.85 -28.12 -24.68
N LYS A 101 11.61 -27.01 -25.38
CA LYS A 101 11.86 -26.84 -26.81
C LYS A 101 13.36 -26.74 -27.11
N GLU A 102 14.12 -26.05 -26.27
CA GLU A 102 15.56 -25.86 -26.38
C GLU A 102 16.25 -26.19 -25.04
N PRO A 103 16.57 -27.45 -24.72
CA PRO A 103 17.19 -27.82 -23.44
C PRO A 103 18.58 -27.18 -23.22
N LEU A 104 19.29 -26.84 -24.30
CA LEU A 104 20.64 -26.28 -24.31
C LEU A 104 21.58 -27.05 -23.38
N GLN A 105 22.14 -26.43 -22.33
CA GLN A 105 23.11 -27.03 -21.41
C GLN A 105 22.49 -27.77 -20.20
N VAL A 106 21.16 -27.85 -20.11
CA VAL A 106 20.44 -28.50 -18.99
C VAL A 106 20.13 -29.94 -19.39
N TYR A 107 20.93 -30.89 -18.89
CA TYR A 107 20.86 -32.32 -19.29
C TYR A 107 20.43 -33.26 -18.15
N ASP A 108 20.44 -32.76 -16.93
CA ASP A 108 20.08 -33.45 -15.69
C ASP A 108 18.55 -33.48 -15.45
N VAL A 109 17.79 -32.68 -16.19
CA VAL A 109 16.31 -32.70 -16.19
C VAL A 109 15.80 -33.39 -17.43
N SER A 110 15.11 -34.53 -17.26
CA SER A 110 14.56 -35.27 -18.39
C SER A 110 13.39 -34.54 -19.05
N ALA A 111 13.22 -34.72 -20.37
CA ALA A 111 12.11 -34.14 -21.12
C ALA A 111 10.74 -34.63 -20.61
N ASP A 112 10.65 -35.88 -20.11
CA ASP A 112 9.40 -36.43 -19.57
C ASP A 112 9.00 -35.79 -18.25
N GLU A 113 9.98 -35.55 -17.36
CA GLU A 113 9.75 -34.81 -16.12
C GLU A 113 9.27 -33.38 -16.43
N LEU A 114 9.90 -32.71 -17.39
CA LEU A 114 9.51 -31.36 -17.77
C LEU A 114 8.11 -31.32 -18.40
N ARG A 115 7.76 -32.30 -19.26
CA ARG A 115 6.39 -32.44 -19.80
C ARG A 115 5.35 -32.66 -18.70
N LYS A 116 5.65 -33.48 -17.69
CA LYS A 116 4.77 -33.70 -16.54
C LYS A 116 4.51 -32.39 -15.79
N ARG A 117 5.55 -31.61 -15.54
CA ARG A 117 5.46 -30.30 -14.86
C ARG A 117 4.69 -29.27 -15.68
N VAL A 118 4.91 -29.22 -16.99
CA VAL A 118 4.12 -28.39 -17.91
C VAL A 118 2.64 -28.79 -17.88
N ALA A 119 2.32 -30.08 -17.89
CA ALA A 119 0.95 -30.56 -17.82
C ALA A 119 0.26 -30.14 -16.50
N LEU A 120 0.94 -30.32 -15.36
CA LEU A 120 0.44 -29.88 -14.05
C LEU A 120 0.21 -28.36 -14.00
N GLY A 121 1.20 -27.57 -14.43
CA GLY A 121 1.06 -26.11 -14.46
C GLY A 121 -0.05 -25.64 -15.40
N THR A 122 -0.24 -26.31 -16.54
CA THR A 122 -1.30 -25.99 -17.51
C THR A 122 -2.68 -26.21 -16.90
N GLU A 123 -2.87 -27.32 -16.18
CA GLU A 123 -4.13 -27.60 -15.50
C GLU A 123 -4.38 -26.64 -14.33
N SER A 124 -3.32 -26.29 -13.58
CA SER A 124 -3.39 -25.29 -12.54
C SER A 124 -3.81 -23.92 -13.08
N LEU A 125 -3.17 -23.46 -14.16
CA LEU A 125 -3.49 -22.19 -14.79
C LEU A 125 -4.92 -22.20 -15.32
N ARG A 126 -5.38 -23.30 -15.94
CA ARG A 126 -6.76 -23.45 -16.39
C ARG A 126 -7.76 -23.26 -15.25
N THR A 127 -7.49 -23.89 -14.10
CA THR A 127 -8.32 -23.77 -12.89
C THR A 127 -8.30 -22.34 -12.36
N GLN A 128 -7.11 -21.76 -12.17
CA GLN A 128 -6.96 -20.40 -11.66
C GLN A 128 -7.69 -19.37 -12.54
N LEU A 129 -7.64 -19.53 -13.86
CA LEU A 129 -8.33 -18.64 -14.80
C LEU A 129 -9.86 -18.71 -14.68
N GLN A 130 -10.44 -19.88 -14.37
CA GLN A 130 -11.90 -19.98 -14.16
C GLN A 130 -12.35 -19.20 -12.93
N ASP A 131 -11.52 -19.22 -11.89
CA ASP A 131 -11.83 -18.57 -10.61
C ASP A 131 -11.39 -17.10 -10.58
N TRP A 132 -10.68 -16.62 -11.61
CA TRP A 132 -10.02 -15.31 -11.61
C TRP A 132 -11.02 -14.13 -11.66
N ASP A 133 -11.34 -13.57 -10.50
CA ASP A 133 -12.35 -12.53 -10.31
C ASP A 133 -11.79 -11.18 -9.84
N ASP A 134 -10.52 -11.15 -9.45
CA ASP A 134 -9.85 -9.93 -8.99
C ASP A 134 -9.18 -9.14 -10.12
N ALA A 135 -9.08 -9.66 -11.34
CA ALA A 135 -8.38 -9.04 -12.47
C ALA A 135 -8.76 -7.57 -12.77
N GLN A 136 -10.04 -7.22 -12.60
CA GLN A 136 -10.56 -5.87 -12.84
C GLN A 136 -10.53 -4.97 -11.59
N ARG A 137 -10.49 -5.58 -10.40
CA ARG A 137 -10.53 -4.87 -9.12
C ARG A 137 -9.14 -4.75 -8.49
N THR A 138 -8.21 -5.55 -8.96
CA THR A 138 -6.84 -5.59 -8.50
C THR A 138 -6.07 -4.41 -9.07
N ASN A 139 -5.07 -4.00 -8.33
CA ASN A 139 -4.21 -2.88 -8.68
C ASN A 139 -2.79 -3.31 -9.02
N HIS A 140 -2.56 -4.59 -9.34
CA HIS A 140 -1.23 -5.06 -9.79
C HIS A 140 -0.77 -4.27 -11.01
N ILE A 141 0.48 -3.80 -10.95
CA ILE A 141 1.07 -2.89 -11.93
C ILE A 141 1.10 -3.56 -13.30
N GLY A 142 0.41 -2.95 -14.26
CA GLY A 142 0.48 -3.35 -15.66
C GLY A 142 -0.26 -4.64 -16.00
N VAL A 143 -1.07 -5.19 -15.09
CA VAL A 143 -1.83 -6.44 -15.31
C VAL A 143 -2.63 -6.44 -16.62
N GLU A 144 -3.19 -5.29 -16.99
CA GLU A 144 -4.00 -5.13 -18.20
C GLU A 144 -3.17 -5.15 -19.49
N LEU A 145 -1.84 -5.02 -19.39
CA LEU A 145 -0.91 -5.18 -20.51
C LEU A 145 -0.21 -6.55 -20.47
N ILE A 146 0.23 -6.94 -19.28
CA ILE A 146 1.03 -8.12 -19.03
C ILE A 146 0.21 -9.39 -19.27
N ALA A 147 -0.97 -9.52 -18.66
CA ALA A 147 -1.73 -10.77 -18.73
C ALA A 147 -2.14 -11.13 -20.18
N PRO A 148 -2.71 -10.21 -20.98
CA PRO A 148 -3.04 -10.51 -22.38
C PRO A 148 -1.82 -10.85 -23.23
N ALA A 149 -0.69 -10.15 -23.03
CA ALA A 149 0.55 -10.42 -23.73
C ALA A 149 1.10 -11.82 -23.38
N LEU A 150 1.12 -12.16 -22.10
CA LEU A 150 1.62 -13.44 -21.61
C LEU A 150 0.81 -14.63 -22.11
N PHE A 151 -0.53 -14.53 -22.15
CA PHE A 151 -1.38 -15.56 -22.73
C PHE A 151 -1.16 -15.72 -24.24
N ALA A 152 -0.92 -14.61 -24.95
CA ALA A 152 -0.57 -14.67 -26.37
C ALA A 152 0.78 -15.37 -26.59
N TYR A 153 1.77 -15.16 -25.72
CA TYR A 153 3.07 -15.85 -25.80
C TYR A 153 2.94 -17.35 -25.51
N LEU A 154 2.10 -17.75 -24.55
CA LEU A 154 1.79 -19.16 -24.30
C LEU A 154 1.13 -19.82 -25.52
N GLU A 155 0.10 -19.18 -26.10
CA GLU A 155 -0.59 -19.69 -27.30
C GLU A 155 0.36 -19.80 -28.52
N GLN A 156 1.38 -18.94 -28.60
CA GLN A 156 2.42 -19.03 -29.65
C GLN A 156 3.38 -20.21 -29.46
N GLU A 157 3.73 -20.57 -28.22
CA GLU A 157 4.59 -21.73 -27.96
C GLU A 157 3.82 -23.05 -28.03
N ASP A 158 2.55 -23.07 -27.59
CA ASP A 158 1.65 -24.22 -27.67
C ASP A 158 0.21 -23.76 -27.97
N PRO A 159 -0.30 -23.97 -29.20
CA PRO A 159 -1.66 -23.59 -29.58
C PRO A 159 -2.78 -24.20 -28.73
N SER A 160 -2.51 -25.28 -27.99
CA SER A 160 -3.46 -25.87 -27.05
C SER A 160 -3.67 -25.03 -25.77
N MET A 161 -2.76 -24.08 -25.50
CA MET A 161 -2.83 -23.15 -24.36
C MET A 161 -3.71 -21.92 -24.62
N ARG A 162 -4.69 -22.04 -25.52
CA ARG A 162 -5.74 -21.04 -25.68
C ARG A 162 -6.81 -21.21 -24.61
N PHE A 163 -6.75 -20.38 -23.58
CA PHE A 163 -7.70 -20.44 -22.46
C PHE A 163 -8.98 -19.64 -22.73
N GLN A 164 -10.13 -20.23 -22.42
CA GLN A 164 -11.39 -19.50 -22.27
C GLN A 164 -11.69 -19.35 -20.78
N PHE A 165 -12.01 -18.13 -20.35
CA PHE A 165 -12.25 -17.83 -18.95
C PHE A 165 -13.09 -16.55 -18.78
N PRO A 166 -13.81 -16.39 -17.65
CA PRO A 166 -14.80 -15.32 -17.48
C PRO A 166 -14.25 -13.91 -17.67
N ALA A 167 -13.08 -13.62 -17.08
CA ALA A 167 -12.49 -12.27 -17.10
C ALA A 167 -11.84 -11.87 -18.45
N ARG A 168 -11.80 -12.77 -19.45
CA ARG A 168 -11.04 -12.55 -20.70
C ARG A 168 -11.51 -11.32 -21.49
N ALA A 169 -12.82 -11.13 -21.63
CA ALA A 169 -13.37 -10.02 -22.39
C ALA A 169 -13.05 -8.67 -21.73
N ALA A 170 -13.25 -8.57 -20.42
CA ALA A 170 -12.91 -7.38 -19.64
C ALA A 170 -11.42 -7.03 -19.71
N LEU A 171 -10.53 -8.01 -19.58
CA LEU A 171 -9.08 -7.79 -19.71
C LEU A 171 -8.71 -7.30 -21.11
N GLN A 172 -9.37 -7.83 -22.16
CA GLN A 172 -9.16 -7.39 -23.52
C GLN A 172 -9.62 -5.94 -23.74
N GLU A 173 -10.76 -5.55 -23.18
CA GLU A 173 -11.24 -4.15 -23.22
C GLU A 173 -10.26 -3.20 -22.51
N MET A 174 -9.76 -3.58 -21.32
CA MET A 174 -8.76 -2.80 -20.59
C MET A 174 -7.44 -2.66 -21.39
N TYR A 175 -7.00 -3.75 -22.02
CA TYR A 175 -5.83 -3.76 -22.90
C TYR A 175 -6.00 -2.81 -24.08
N GLU A 176 -7.12 -2.92 -24.81
CA GLU A 176 -7.40 -2.08 -25.97
C GLU A 176 -7.49 -0.60 -25.61
N ALA A 177 -8.16 -0.28 -24.50
CA ALA A 177 -8.26 1.09 -24.00
C ALA A 177 -6.88 1.69 -23.67
N LYS A 178 -5.96 0.90 -23.09
CA LYS A 178 -4.60 1.33 -22.76
C LYS A 178 -3.71 1.43 -24.00
N MET A 179 -3.77 0.44 -24.89
CA MET A 179 -3.01 0.42 -26.13
C MET A 179 -3.45 1.51 -27.13
N ALA A 180 -4.73 1.90 -27.14
CA ALA A 180 -5.21 3.02 -27.95
C ALA A 180 -4.55 4.36 -27.59
N ARG A 181 -4.06 4.49 -26.35
CA ARG A 181 -3.34 5.68 -25.85
C ARG A 181 -1.82 5.50 -25.91
N PHE A 182 -1.34 4.27 -26.06
CA PHE A 182 0.07 3.97 -26.13
C PHE A 182 0.63 4.42 -27.47
N LYS A 183 1.67 5.25 -27.42
CA LYS A 183 2.46 5.65 -28.58
C LYS A 183 3.90 5.23 -28.32
N PRO A 184 4.47 4.27 -29.07
CA PRO A 184 5.86 3.83 -28.89
C PRO A 184 6.86 4.98 -28.85
N GLU A 185 6.61 6.06 -29.58
CA GLU A 185 7.42 7.27 -29.62
C GLU A 185 7.55 7.97 -28.27
N HIS A 186 6.60 7.78 -27.35
CA HIS A 186 6.73 8.27 -25.98
C HIS A 186 7.70 7.43 -25.17
N LEU A 187 7.71 6.11 -25.38
CA LEU A 187 8.67 5.20 -24.76
C LEU A 187 10.08 5.43 -25.31
N TYR A 188 10.24 5.75 -26.60
CA TYR A 188 11.58 6.00 -27.19
C TYR A 188 12.19 7.36 -26.84
N LYS A 189 11.47 8.24 -26.14
CA LYS A 189 12.05 9.49 -25.64
C LYS A 189 12.98 9.18 -24.47
N GLN A 190 14.09 9.89 -24.35
CA GLN A 190 15.08 9.77 -23.25
C GLN A 190 14.56 10.30 -21.89
N LYS A 191 13.26 10.18 -21.63
CA LYS A 191 12.65 10.48 -20.32
C LYS A 191 12.15 9.16 -19.75
N VAL A 192 12.44 8.92 -18.47
CA VAL A 192 12.00 7.72 -17.75
C VAL A 192 10.49 7.58 -17.90
N SER A 193 10.04 6.41 -18.32
CA SER A 193 8.64 6.07 -18.50
C SER A 193 8.29 4.89 -17.61
N THR A 194 7.18 4.98 -16.88
CA THR A 194 6.67 3.86 -16.07
C THR A 194 6.38 2.60 -16.89
N ALA A 195 6.15 2.74 -18.20
CA ALA A 195 6.01 1.61 -19.11
C ALA A 195 7.32 0.79 -19.26
N ALA A 196 8.49 1.39 -19.03
CA ALA A 196 9.77 0.69 -19.05
C ALA A 196 9.91 -0.34 -17.92
N HIS A 197 9.13 -0.22 -16.85
CA HIS A 197 9.09 -1.24 -15.80
C HIS A 197 8.43 -2.55 -16.28
N SER A 198 7.63 -2.52 -17.36
CA SER A 198 6.85 -3.66 -17.89
C SER A 198 7.11 -3.94 -19.39
N LEU A 199 8.38 -3.84 -19.83
CA LEU A 199 8.76 -4.01 -21.24
C LEU A 199 8.36 -5.36 -21.84
N GLU A 200 8.26 -6.40 -21.02
CA GLU A 200 7.85 -7.74 -21.44
C GLU A 200 6.46 -7.79 -22.08
N ALA A 201 5.57 -6.85 -21.78
CA ALA A 201 4.24 -6.76 -22.39
C ALA A 201 4.28 -6.27 -23.86
N PHE A 202 5.44 -5.79 -24.32
CA PHE A 202 5.62 -5.13 -25.61
C PHE A 202 6.47 -5.94 -26.61
N ILE A 203 6.77 -7.21 -26.34
CA ILE A 203 7.50 -8.07 -27.29
C ILE A 203 6.72 -8.12 -28.61
N GLY A 204 7.42 -7.83 -29.70
CA GLY A 204 6.86 -7.74 -31.06
C GLY A 204 6.06 -6.46 -31.36
N LYS A 205 5.97 -5.51 -30.43
CA LYS A 205 5.20 -4.25 -30.57
C LYS A 205 6.07 -3.00 -30.57
N ILE A 206 7.30 -3.10 -30.05
CA ILE A 206 8.27 -2.01 -29.99
C ILE A 206 9.64 -2.46 -30.54
N ASP A 207 10.48 -1.47 -30.81
CA ASP A 207 11.88 -1.62 -31.15
C ASP A 207 12.72 -1.54 -29.86
N PHE A 208 13.30 -2.67 -29.46
CA PHE A 208 14.09 -2.78 -28.24
C PHE A 208 15.46 -2.08 -28.33
N ASP A 209 15.96 -1.78 -29.52
CA ASP A 209 17.20 -1.01 -29.68
C ASP A 209 17.00 0.46 -29.28
N ARG A 210 15.75 0.92 -29.27
CA ARG A 210 15.37 2.31 -28.99
C ARG A 210 14.95 2.56 -27.54
N VAL A 211 15.04 1.56 -26.66
CA VAL A 211 14.70 1.70 -25.23
C VAL A 211 15.94 1.70 -24.31
N SER A 212 17.15 1.60 -24.85
CA SER A 212 18.42 1.66 -24.09
C SER A 212 18.57 2.94 -23.25
N GLY A 213 17.91 4.04 -23.63
CA GLY A 213 17.89 5.29 -22.85
C GLY A 213 17.22 5.20 -21.47
N HIS A 214 16.49 4.12 -21.18
CA HIS A 214 15.90 3.85 -19.86
C HIS A 214 16.86 3.12 -18.92
N LEU A 215 17.99 2.62 -19.42
CA LEU A 215 18.98 1.94 -18.58
C LEU A 215 19.55 2.90 -17.54
N TRP A 216 19.70 2.36 -16.34
CA TRP A 216 20.47 2.96 -15.26
C TRP A 216 21.21 1.84 -14.54
N HIS A 217 22.55 1.89 -14.59
CA HIS A 217 23.43 0.82 -14.13
C HIS A 217 22.97 -0.57 -14.59
N GLY A 218 22.66 -0.70 -15.89
CA GLY A 218 22.17 -1.94 -16.49
C GLY A 218 20.70 -2.29 -16.22
N SER A 219 20.01 -1.59 -15.33
CA SER A 219 18.62 -1.88 -15.00
C SER A 219 17.63 -1.10 -15.86
N MET A 220 16.58 -1.77 -16.34
CA MET A 220 15.40 -1.14 -16.94
C MET A 220 14.39 -0.78 -15.85
N MET A 221 14.46 0.46 -15.33
CA MET A 221 13.55 0.97 -14.30
C MET A 221 13.38 0.01 -13.12
N ALA A 222 14.51 -0.48 -12.60
CA ALA A 222 14.59 -1.39 -11.45
C ALA A 222 13.81 -2.72 -11.62
N SER A 223 13.57 -3.18 -12.86
CA SER A 223 12.75 -4.37 -13.15
C SER A 223 13.59 -5.49 -13.77
N PRO A 224 13.88 -6.59 -13.04
CA PRO A 224 14.63 -7.72 -13.59
C PRO A 224 13.99 -8.36 -14.82
N SER A 225 12.66 -8.51 -14.84
CA SER A 225 11.95 -9.02 -16.03
C SER A 225 12.06 -8.10 -17.24
N ALA A 226 11.95 -6.78 -17.07
CA ALA A 226 12.13 -5.84 -18.18
C ALA A 226 13.57 -5.84 -18.71
N THR A 227 14.57 -5.91 -17.82
CA THR A 227 15.98 -6.03 -18.19
C THR A 227 16.27 -7.34 -18.93
N ALA A 228 15.70 -8.45 -18.47
CA ALA A 228 15.82 -9.75 -19.13
C ALA A 228 15.26 -9.71 -20.56
N VAL A 229 14.08 -9.11 -20.75
CA VAL A 229 13.48 -8.97 -22.09
C VAL A 229 14.28 -8.04 -22.98
N TYR A 230 14.84 -6.95 -22.44
CA TYR A 230 15.76 -6.11 -23.19
C TYR A 230 16.96 -6.91 -23.72
N LEU A 231 17.61 -7.72 -22.89
CA LEU A 231 18.71 -8.59 -23.33
C LEU A 231 18.28 -9.64 -24.38
N MET A 232 17.04 -10.12 -24.32
CA MET A 232 16.52 -11.10 -25.28
C MET A 232 16.19 -10.50 -26.65
N HIS A 233 15.87 -9.20 -26.73
CA HIS A 233 15.31 -8.59 -27.93
C HIS A 233 16.10 -7.40 -28.50
N ALA A 234 17.06 -6.84 -27.77
CA ALA A 234 18.02 -5.89 -28.33
C ALA A 234 18.95 -6.59 -29.33
N SER A 235 19.30 -5.92 -30.42
CA SER A 235 20.18 -6.43 -31.46
C SER A 235 21.65 -6.46 -31.03
N VAL A 236 22.01 -5.61 -30.05
CA VAL A 236 23.34 -5.53 -29.45
C VAL A 236 23.27 -6.00 -28.01
N TRP A 237 24.16 -6.93 -27.64
CA TRP A 237 24.26 -7.42 -26.27
C TRP A 237 24.77 -6.31 -25.35
N ASP A 238 24.16 -6.20 -24.18
CA ASP A 238 24.48 -5.19 -23.18
C ASP A 238 25.10 -5.86 -21.93
N ASP A 239 26.43 -5.74 -21.79
CA ASP A 239 27.15 -6.37 -20.67
C ASP A 239 26.81 -5.71 -19.32
N GLU A 240 26.35 -4.46 -19.29
CA GLU A 240 25.94 -3.81 -18.05
C GLU A 240 24.59 -4.35 -17.57
N ALA A 241 23.64 -4.57 -18.48
CA ALA A 241 22.36 -5.18 -18.15
C ALA A 241 22.51 -6.65 -17.70
N GLU A 242 23.43 -7.40 -18.31
CA GLU A 242 23.81 -8.72 -17.78
C GLU A 242 24.42 -8.61 -16.38
N GLY A 243 25.34 -7.67 -16.17
CA GLY A 243 25.98 -7.42 -14.88
C GLY A 243 24.98 -7.11 -13.77
N PHE A 244 23.95 -6.31 -14.08
CA PHE A 244 22.84 -6.04 -13.18
C PHE A 244 22.10 -7.33 -12.79
N LEU A 245 21.67 -8.15 -13.75
CA LEU A 245 20.93 -9.38 -13.43
C LEU A 245 21.76 -10.39 -12.62
N ARG A 246 23.08 -10.48 -12.90
CA ARG A 246 24.01 -11.29 -12.09
C ARG A 246 24.07 -10.80 -10.65
N HIS A 247 24.17 -9.48 -10.46
CA HIS A 247 24.17 -8.90 -9.13
C HIS A 247 22.84 -9.16 -8.39
N VAL A 248 21.69 -8.97 -9.06
CA VAL A 248 20.38 -9.25 -8.47
C VAL A 248 20.26 -10.70 -7.99
N LEU A 249 20.80 -11.65 -8.75
CA LEU A 249 20.80 -13.07 -8.37
C LEU A 249 21.67 -13.34 -7.14
N GLU A 250 22.85 -12.73 -7.05
CA GLU A 250 23.79 -12.94 -5.95
C GLU A 250 23.36 -12.21 -4.67
N ALA A 251 23.00 -10.94 -4.79
CA ALA A 251 22.74 -10.03 -3.66
C ALA A 251 21.26 -9.89 -3.27
N GLY A 252 20.33 -10.27 -4.15
CA GLY A 252 18.90 -10.23 -3.85
C GLY A 252 18.46 -11.29 -2.84
N ALA A 253 17.18 -11.28 -2.48
CA ALA A 253 16.62 -12.18 -1.46
C ALA A 253 16.71 -13.69 -1.80
N GLY A 254 17.03 -14.04 -3.05
CA GLY A 254 17.27 -15.42 -3.48
C GLY A 254 18.65 -15.94 -3.08
N HIS A 255 19.60 -15.05 -2.73
CA HIS A 255 20.94 -15.40 -2.26
C HIS A 255 21.66 -16.43 -3.15
N GLY A 256 21.56 -16.25 -4.47
CA GLY A 256 22.17 -17.13 -5.47
C GLY A 256 21.39 -18.41 -5.78
N ASP A 257 20.22 -18.65 -5.16
CA ASP A 257 19.42 -19.87 -5.39
C ASP A 257 18.57 -19.84 -6.67
N GLY A 258 18.72 -18.79 -7.47
CA GLY A 258 17.98 -18.54 -8.71
C GLY A 258 16.69 -17.73 -8.54
N GLY A 259 16.21 -17.49 -7.31
CA GLY A 259 15.04 -16.65 -7.09
C GLY A 259 15.33 -15.16 -7.33
N VAL A 260 14.47 -14.49 -8.09
CA VAL A 260 14.64 -13.08 -8.47
C VAL A 260 13.50 -12.22 -7.93
N PRO A 261 13.76 -11.08 -7.26
CA PRO A 261 12.73 -10.16 -6.79
C PRO A 261 12.02 -9.43 -7.93
N GLY A 262 10.86 -8.85 -7.63
CA GLY A 262 10.09 -8.07 -8.61
C GLY A 262 10.71 -6.75 -9.01
N THR A 263 11.40 -6.14 -8.04
CA THR A 263 12.02 -4.82 -8.16
C THR A 263 13.38 -4.86 -7.48
N PHE A 264 14.41 -4.33 -8.13
CA PHE A 264 15.74 -4.16 -7.55
C PHE A 264 16.48 -2.99 -8.21
N PRO A 265 17.08 -2.05 -7.45
CA PRO A 265 17.04 -1.94 -5.98
C PRO A 265 15.70 -1.35 -5.47
N THR A 266 15.54 -1.29 -4.15
CA THR A 266 14.43 -0.61 -3.44
C THR A 266 14.93 0.21 -2.25
N SER A 267 16.17 0.67 -2.32
CA SER A 267 16.90 1.23 -1.18
C SER A 267 16.29 2.51 -0.61
N TYR A 268 15.85 3.46 -1.46
CA TYR A 268 15.24 4.71 -1.00
C TYR A 268 13.90 4.46 -0.30
N PHE A 269 13.10 3.54 -0.85
CA PHE A 269 11.87 3.05 -0.23
C PHE A 269 12.18 2.44 1.15
N GLU A 270 13.12 1.50 1.23
CA GLU A 270 13.44 0.80 2.49
C GLU A 270 14.03 1.74 3.55
N TYR A 271 14.96 2.61 3.16
CA TYR A 271 15.52 3.63 4.04
C TYR A 271 14.44 4.52 4.64
N SER A 272 13.61 5.12 3.78
CA SER A 272 12.61 6.08 4.23
C SER A 272 11.48 5.43 5.01
N TRP A 273 10.97 4.26 4.60
CA TRP A 273 9.90 3.56 5.31
C TRP A 273 10.32 3.09 6.69
N VAL A 274 11.50 2.46 6.82
CA VAL A 274 11.96 1.91 8.10
C VAL A 274 12.18 3.04 9.11
N VAL A 275 12.92 4.08 8.73
CA VAL A 275 13.23 5.22 9.61
C VAL A 275 11.96 5.92 10.06
N VAL A 276 11.07 6.27 9.12
CA VAL A 276 9.82 6.97 9.44
C VAL A 276 8.95 6.11 10.35
N THR A 277 8.83 4.82 10.06
CA THR A 277 7.97 3.90 10.81
C THR A 277 8.43 3.75 12.25
N LEU A 278 9.73 3.53 12.47
CA LEU A 278 10.30 3.38 13.82
C LEU A 278 10.21 4.69 14.62
N LEU A 279 10.61 5.83 14.04
CA LEU A 279 10.57 7.12 14.74
C LEU A 279 9.13 7.53 15.06
N GLN A 280 8.18 7.35 14.14
CA GLN A 280 6.77 7.62 14.43
C GLN A 280 6.12 6.55 15.32
N GLY A 281 6.70 5.36 15.40
CA GLY A 281 6.38 4.31 16.37
C GLY A 281 6.85 4.64 17.79
N GLY A 282 7.51 5.80 17.98
CA GLY A 282 7.86 6.35 19.28
C GLY A 282 9.25 5.95 19.79
N PHE A 283 10.09 5.35 18.95
CA PHE A 283 11.53 5.25 19.21
C PHE A 283 12.18 6.63 19.05
N SER A 284 13.15 6.93 19.91
CA SER A 284 13.98 8.13 19.76
C SER A 284 15.16 7.90 18.83
N VAL A 285 15.77 8.98 18.33
CA VAL A 285 17.03 8.91 17.57
C VAL A 285 18.13 8.20 18.37
N GLN A 286 18.11 8.34 19.70
CA GLN A 286 19.07 7.68 20.60
C GLN A 286 18.82 6.17 20.68
N ASP A 287 17.56 5.73 20.72
CA ASP A 287 17.21 4.30 20.72
C ASP A 287 17.69 3.63 19.44
N LEU A 288 17.58 4.32 18.31
CA LEU A 288 17.85 3.78 16.97
C LEU A 288 19.32 3.83 16.54
N GLY A 289 20.18 4.53 17.26
CA GLY A 289 21.58 4.73 16.86
C GLY A 289 21.76 5.98 15.99
N PRO A 290 22.20 7.11 16.57
CA PRO A 290 22.37 8.36 15.83
C PRO A 290 23.42 8.28 14.71
N GLU A 291 24.45 7.45 14.87
CA GLU A 291 25.51 7.26 13.87
C GLU A 291 24.96 6.51 12.65
N GLU A 292 24.28 5.39 12.88
CA GLU A 292 23.68 4.56 11.83
C GLU A 292 22.55 5.31 11.09
N LEU A 293 21.72 6.07 11.82
CA LEU A 293 20.75 6.99 11.22
C LEU A 293 21.42 8.09 10.40
N GLY A 294 22.60 8.57 10.84
CA GLY A 294 23.40 9.55 10.11
C GLY A 294 23.78 9.06 8.71
N ILE A 295 24.20 7.80 8.60
CA ILE A 295 24.56 7.15 7.32
C ILE A 295 23.34 7.08 6.39
N ILE A 296 22.19 6.64 6.91
CA ILE A 296 20.95 6.56 6.13
C ILE A 296 20.52 7.96 5.65
N ALA A 297 20.63 8.96 6.52
CA ALA A 297 20.31 10.35 6.19
C ALA A 297 21.25 10.90 5.11
N ASP A 298 22.55 10.61 5.16
CA ASP A 298 23.53 10.98 4.14
C ASP A 298 23.15 10.40 2.77
N HIS A 299 22.75 9.12 2.71
CA HIS A 299 22.29 8.49 1.46
C HIS A 299 21.05 9.17 0.88
N LEU A 300 20.03 9.43 1.71
CA LEU A 300 18.81 10.10 1.26
C LEU A 300 19.08 11.54 0.79
N GLU A 301 19.87 12.33 1.52
CA GLU A 301 20.22 13.69 1.10
C GLU A 301 21.01 13.70 -0.22
N CYS A 302 21.94 12.75 -0.39
CA CYS A 302 22.68 12.58 -1.63
C CYS A 302 21.72 12.30 -2.80
N ALA A 303 20.78 11.37 -2.60
CA ALA A 303 19.76 11.04 -3.59
C ALA A 303 18.91 12.27 -3.99
N PHE A 304 18.39 13.02 -3.01
CA PHE A 304 17.63 14.24 -3.28
C PHE A 304 18.45 15.27 -4.05
N LYS A 305 19.73 15.43 -3.73
CA LYS A 305 20.62 16.37 -4.41
C LYS A 305 20.90 15.94 -5.86
N GLU A 306 21.18 14.66 -6.08
CA GLU A 306 21.54 14.11 -7.40
C GLU A 306 20.35 14.03 -8.35
N GLU A 307 19.14 13.77 -7.82
CA GLU A 307 17.91 13.65 -8.62
C GLU A 307 17.10 14.94 -8.69
N GLY A 308 17.71 16.05 -8.27
CA GLY A 308 17.15 17.39 -8.49
C GLY A 308 15.94 17.71 -7.61
N GLY A 309 15.90 17.18 -6.40
CA GLY A 309 14.92 17.50 -5.35
C GLY A 309 13.73 16.55 -5.24
N ILE A 310 13.70 15.48 -6.04
CA ILE A 310 12.70 14.40 -5.97
C ILE A 310 13.40 13.05 -6.10
N ILE A 311 12.85 12.03 -5.48
CA ILE A 311 13.36 10.65 -5.53
C ILE A 311 12.20 9.68 -5.80
N GLY A 312 12.50 8.41 -5.98
CA GLY A 312 11.51 7.34 -6.08
C GLY A 312 11.82 6.17 -5.17
N PHE A 313 11.13 5.05 -5.33
CA PHE A 313 11.48 3.80 -4.64
C PHE A 313 12.92 3.32 -4.95
N ALA A 314 13.43 3.71 -6.12
CA ALA A 314 14.78 3.43 -6.61
C ALA A 314 15.32 4.64 -7.40
N PRO A 315 16.65 4.67 -7.66
CA PRO A 315 17.24 5.76 -8.43
C PRO A 315 16.65 5.92 -9.83
N ARG A 316 16.46 7.18 -10.27
CA ARG A 316 15.82 7.56 -11.54
C ARG A 316 14.38 7.03 -11.71
N ALA A 317 13.69 6.67 -10.64
CA ALA A 317 12.28 6.26 -10.69
C ALA A 317 11.35 7.22 -9.93
N PRO A 318 11.44 8.56 -10.12
CA PRO A 318 10.86 9.51 -9.20
C PRO A 318 9.33 9.44 -9.12
N ASP A 319 8.81 9.50 -7.90
CA ASP A 319 7.40 9.49 -7.59
C ASP A 319 7.08 10.29 -6.32
N ALA A 320 5.82 10.70 -6.17
CA ALA A 320 5.40 11.52 -5.04
C ALA A 320 5.38 10.78 -3.70
N ASP A 321 5.22 9.45 -3.71
CA ASP A 321 5.07 8.64 -2.50
C ASP A 321 6.40 8.55 -1.76
N ASP A 322 7.43 8.07 -2.47
CA ASP A 322 8.79 7.93 -1.97
C ASP A 322 9.46 9.28 -1.76
N THR A 323 9.18 10.27 -2.62
CA THR A 323 9.63 11.66 -2.37
C THR A 323 9.07 12.17 -1.03
N ALA A 324 7.77 12.05 -0.79
CA ALA A 324 7.17 12.53 0.45
C ALA A 324 7.75 11.81 1.68
N LYS A 325 7.90 10.48 1.59
CA LYS A 325 8.47 9.66 2.67
C LYS A 325 9.94 9.95 2.93
N GLY A 326 10.75 10.14 1.89
CA GLY A 326 12.15 10.56 2.00
C GLY A 326 12.30 11.91 2.71
N LEU A 327 11.50 12.91 2.31
CA LEU A 327 11.47 14.22 2.96
C LEU A 327 11.11 14.11 4.45
N MET A 328 10.12 13.27 4.78
CA MET A 328 9.71 13.02 6.17
C MET A 328 10.80 12.29 6.96
N ALA A 329 11.50 11.32 6.37
CA ALA A 329 12.61 10.63 7.01
C ALA A 329 13.72 11.61 7.39
N LEU A 330 14.14 12.46 6.45
CA LEU A 330 15.14 13.50 6.68
C LEU A 330 14.70 14.45 7.79
N HIS A 331 13.46 14.95 7.75
CA HIS A 331 12.91 15.83 8.78
C HIS A 331 12.98 15.19 10.18
N LEU A 332 12.58 13.92 10.32
CA LEU A 332 12.60 13.20 11.59
C LEU A 332 14.02 12.94 12.12
N MET A 333 15.02 12.89 11.23
CA MET A 333 16.44 12.81 11.58
C MET A 333 17.09 14.19 11.78
N GLY A 334 16.31 15.27 11.77
CA GLY A 334 16.80 16.64 11.99
C GLY A 334 17.44 17.29 10.77
N ARG A 335 17.24 16.73 9.57
CA ARG A 335 17.71 17.26 8.29
C ARG A 335 16.55 17.86 7.50
N HIS A 336 16.77 18.93 6.73
CA HIS A 336 15.69 19.62 6.04
C HIS A 336 15.94 19.74 4.54
N VAL A 337 14.97 19.25 3.77
CA VAL A 337 14.86 19.44 2.32
C VAL A 337 13.46 19.99 2.05
N ALA A 338 13.37 21.02 1.22
CA ALA A 338 12.11 21.70 0.95
C ALA A 338 11.22 20.89 -0.02
N PRO A 339 9.89 20.86 0.19
CA PRO A 339 8.97 20.08 -0.65
C PRO A 339 8.64 20.74 -1.99
N ASP A 340 9.16 21.94 -2.29
CA ASP A 340 8.78 22.75 -3.45
C ASP A 340 8.91 22.00 -4.79
N GLN A 341 9.96 21.18 -4.93
CA GLN A 341 10.14 20.41 -6.17
C GLN A 341 9.11 19.27 -6.29
N MET A 342 8.77 18.60 -5.18
CA MET A 342 7.69 17.61 -5.16
C MET A 342 6.36 18.25 -5.58
N ILE A 343 6.06 19.43 -5.04
CA ILE A 343 4.86 20.21 -5.40
C ILE A 343 4.88 20.56 -6.89
N LYS A 344 5.99 21.13 -7.38
CA LYS A 344 6.13 21.53 -8.78
C LYS A 344 5.91 20.38 -9.77
N VAL A 345 6.35 19.16 -9.42
CA VAL A 345 6.35 18.01 -10.34
C VAL A 345 5.06 17.19 -10.24
N PHE A 346 4.53 17.02 -9.04
CA PHE A 346 3.45 16.04 -8.77
C PHE A 346 2.11 16.67 -8.38
N GLU A 347 2.04 17.98 -8.13
CA GLU A 347 0.78 18.65 -7.82
C GLU A 347 -0.15 18.64 -9.04
N GLY A 348 -1.26 17.90 -8.91
CA GLY A 348 -2.35 17.90 -9.87
C GLY A 348 -3.45 18.91 -9.51
N ARG A 349 -4.54 18.83 -10.28
CA ARG A 349 -5.69 19.73 -10.12
C ARG A 349 -6.35 19.59 -8.74
N ASN A 350 -6.64 18.36 -8.35
CA ASN A 350 -7.41 18.06 -7.13
C ASN A 350 -6.63 17.21 -6.10
N HIS A 351 -5.50 16.64 -6.50
CA HIS A 351 -4.67 15.74 -5.69
C HIS A 351 -3.24 15.74 -6.23
N PHE A 352 -2.32 15.10 -5.53
CA PHE A 352 -0.97 14.80 -6.01
C PHE A 352 -0.96 13.48 -6.75
N THR A 353 -0.41 13.45 -7.96
CA THR A 353 -0.25 12.22 -8.73
C THR A 353 1.00 11.47 -8.25
N THR A 354 0.93 10.16 -8.01
CA THR A 354 2.14 9.37 -7.65
C THR A 354 3.15 9.43 -8.79
N PHE A 355 2.70 9.11 -10.01
CA PHE A 355 3.46 9.34 -11.24
C PHE A 355 2.69 10.31 -12.14
N GLY A 356 3.39 11.24 -12.81
CA GLY A 356 2.76 12.36 -13.56
C GLY A 356 1.81 11.98 -14.72
N SER A 357 1.60 10.70 -15.04
CA SER A 357 0.65 10.24 -16.06
C SER A 357 -0.21 9.04 -15.63
N GLU A 358 -0.51 8.93 -14.34
CA GLU A 358 -1.33 7.84 -13.80
C GLU A 358 -2.83 7.97 -14.11
N ARG A 359 -3.52 6.83 -14.23
CA ARG A 359 -4.98 6.76 -14.41
C ARG A 359 -5.71 6.91 -13.08
N ASP A 360 -5.30 6.10 -12.11
CA ASP A 360 -5.96 6.00 -10.81
C ASP A 360 -5.07 6.66 -9.75
N PRO A 361 -5.60 7.64 -8.98
CA PRO A 361 -4.84 8.32 -7.95
C PRO A 361 -4.58 7.41 -6.75
N SER A 362 -3.43 7.56 -6.11
CA SER A 362 -3.13 6.86 -4.85
C SER A 362 -3.60 7.66 -3.63
N LEU A 363 -4.35 7.00 -2.76
CA LEU A 363 -4.68 7.51 -1.44
C LEU A 363 -3.43 7.61 -0.57
N THR A 364 -2.60 6.58 -0.54
CA THR A 364 -1.43 6.52 0.35
C THR A 364 -0.39 7.55 -0.01
N SER A 365 -0.14 7.79 -1.31
CA SER A 365 0.74 8.89 -1.75
C SER A 365 0.25 10.25 -1.29
N ASN A 366 -1.07 10.50 -1.36
CA ASN A 366 -1.63 11.74 -0.86
C ASN A 366 -1.58 11.84 0.68
N CYS A 367 -1.73 10.73 1.41
CA CYS A 367 -1.50 10.72 2.86
C CYS A 367 -0.05 11.06 3.22
N HIS A 368 0.94 10.53 2.50
CA HIS A 368 2.35 10.87 2.73
C HIS A 368 2.65 12.32 2.38
N VAL A 369 2.16 12.83 1.24
CA VAL A 369 2.27 14.26 0.90
C VAL A 369 1.68 15.13 2.00
N LEU A 370 0.48 14.82 2.49
CA LEU A 370 -0.17 15.59 3.56
C LEU A 370 0.69 15.59 4.83
N LEU A 371 1.16 14.43 5.29
CA LEU A 371 2.03 14.32 6.46
C LEU A 371 3.32 15.13 6.29
N THR A 372 3.94 15.09 5.12
CA THR A 372 5.17 15.83 4.83
C THR A 372 4.94 17.35 4.83
N LEU A 373 3.81 17.83 4.31
CA LEU A 373 3.47 19.25 4.30
C LEU A 373 3.12 19.78 5.71
N LEU A 374 2.43 18.98 6.53
CA LEU A 374 2.09 19.36 7.91
C LEU A 374 3.32 19.52 8.82
N ARG A 375 4.44 18.90 8.45
CA ARG A 375 5.71 18.94 9.20
C ARG A 375 6.69 20.02 8.73
N GLN A 376 6.30 20.85 7.77
CA GLN A 376 7.15 21.95 7.33
C GLN A 376 7.28 23.03 8.40
N PRO A 377 8.45 23.68 8.55
CA PRO A 377 8.66 24.73 9.54
C PRO A 377 7.66 25.90 9.40
N ASP A 378 7.36 26.29 8.16
CA ASP A 378 6.32 27.27 7.83
C ASP A 378 5.18 26.58 7.08
N ILE A 379 4.22 26.05 7.85
CA ILE A 379 3.04 25.37 7.29
C ILE A 379 2.15 26.30 6.47
N SER A 380 2.19 27.62 6.74
CA SER A 380 1.26 28.60 6.16
C SER A 380 1.47 28.78 4.65
N GLN A 381 2.73 28.62 4.20
CA GLN A 381 3.10 28.60 2.79
C GLN A 381 2.38 27.50 2.00
N TYR A 382 2.00 26.40 2.66
CA TYR A 382 1.47 25.20 2.03
C TYR A 382 -0.03 24.96 2.29
N TYR A 383 -0.75 25.92 2.88
CA TYR A 383 -2.19 25.78 3.15
C TYR A 383 -3.01 25.36 1.93
N PRO A 384 -2.82 25.92 0.72
CA PRO A 384 -3.59 25.47 -0.46
C PRO A 384 -3.38 23.98 -0.77
N GLN A 385 -2.15 23.49 -0.68
CA GLN A 385 -1.80 22.09 -0.92
C GLN A 385 -2.33 21.18 0.21
N ILE A 386 -2.19 21.59 1.47
CA ILE A 386 -2.73 20.86 2.63
C ILE A 386 -4.24 20.69 2.51
N ILE A 387 -4.97 21.77 2.22
CA ILE A 387 -6.43 21.76 2.08
C ILE A 387 -6.84 20.92 0.87
N LYS A 388 -6.16 21.05 -0.28
CA LYS A 388 -6.40 20.24 -1.48
C LYS A 388 -6.28 18.75 -1.16
N THR A 389 -5.14 18.34 -0.58
CA THR A 389 -4.85 16.94 -0.29
C THR A 389 -5.80 16.38 0.78
N ALA A 390 -6.12 17.16 1.82
CA ALA A 390 -7.09 16.77 2.84
C ALA A 390 -8.51 16.57 2.26
N ASN A 391 -8.95 17.44 1.36
CA ASN A 391 -10.22 17.28 0.65
C ASN A 391 -10.21 16.02 -0.22
N PHE A 392 -9.14 15.78 -0.97
CA PHE A 392 -9.01 14.55 -1.77
C PHE A 392 -9.13 13.29 -0.90
N ILE A 393 -8.40 13.21 0.21
CA ILE A 393 -8.45 12.06 1.13
C ILE A 393 -9.87 11.89 1.71
N CYS A 394 -10.53 13.00 2.07
CA CYS A 394 -11.92 12.96 2.53
C CYS A 394 -12.87 12.44 1.44
N GLU A 395 -12.78 12.96 0.21
CA GLU A 395 -13.64 12.49 -0.89
C GLU A 395 -13.38 11.02 -1.23
N TYR A 396 -12.11 10.59 -1.22
CA TYR A 396 -11.76 9.20 -1.47
C TYR A 396 -12.38 8.28 -0.41
N TRP A 397 -12.28 8.63 0.88
CA TRP A 397 -12.94 7.88 1.95
C TRP A 397 -14.46 7.89 1.81
N TRP A 398 -15.04 9.07 1.56
CA TRP A 398 -16.49 9.25 1.52
C TRP A 398 -17.15 8.54 0.35
N ALA A 399 -16.46 8.42 -0.78
CA ALA A 399 -16.94 7.72 -1.96
C ALA A 399 -16.67 6.20 -1.92
N SER A 400 -15.77 5.74 -1.04
CA SER A 400 -15.38 4.33 -0.96
C SER A 400 -16.49 3.49 -0.33
N ASP A 401 -16.89 2.42 -1.02
CA ASP A 401 -17.82 1.42 -0.50
C ASP A 401 -17.05 0.26 0.14
N GLY A 402 -17.42 -0.15 1.34
CA GLY A 402 -16.75 -1.18 2.11
C GLY A 402 -15.36 -0.77 2.62
N ARG A 403 -14.38 -1.67 2.43
CA ARG A 403 -12.98 -1.46 2.82
C ARG A 403 -12.24 -0.60 1.79
N ILE A 404 -11.56 0.43 2.27
CA ILE A 404 -10.75 1.30 1.42
C ILE A 404 -9.59 0.52 0.81
N ARG A 405 -9.20 0.88 -0.42
CA ARG A 405 -8.12 0.21 -1.15
C ARG A 405 -7.13 1.26 -1.64
N ASP A 406 -5.90 0.83 -1.82
CA ASP A 406 -4.89 1.58 -2.55
C ASP A 406 -4.19 0.62 -3.53
N LYS A 407 -3.45 1.17 -4.50
CA LYS A 407 -2.84 0.39 -5.57
C LYS A 407 -1.50 -0.25 -5.23
N TRP A 408 -0.90 0.14 -4.11
CA TRP A 408 0.43 -0.33 -3.72
C TRP A 408 0.41 -1.46 -2.68
N HIS A 409 -0.76 -1.78 -2.11
CA HIS A 409 -0.85 -2.70 -0.98
C HIS A 409 -2.17 -3.48 -0.96
N LEU A 410 -2.12 -4.80 -0.70
CA LEU A 410 -3.29 -5.70 -0.68
C LEU A 410 -4.18 -5.52 0.55
N SER A 411 -3.60 -5.20 1.71
CA SER A 411 -4.38 -4.94 2.93
C SER A 411 -4.98 -3.54 2.90
N HIS A 412 -6.27 -3.43 3.21
CA HIS A 412 -6.96 -2.16 3.44
C HIS A 412 -6.49 -1.43 4.70
N LEU A 413 -5.86 -2.16 5.63
CA LEU A 413 -5.37 -1.58 6.89
C LEU A 413 -4.15 -0.67 6.67
N TYR A 414 -3.36 -0.91 5.62
CA TYR A 414 -2.25 -0.02 5.26
C TYR A 414 -2.72 1.40 4.91
N PRO A 415 -3.62 1.62 3.92
CA PRO A 415 -4.18 2.95 3.66
C PRO A 415 -4.96 3.50 4.85
N THR A 416 -5.68 2.66 5.61
CA THR A 416 -6.43 3.07 6.80
C THR A 416 -5.51 3.67 7.87
N MET A 417 -4.37 3.03 8.13
CA MET A 417 -3.35 3.52 9.08
C MET A 417 -2.80 4.87 8.66
N LEU A 418 -2.46 5.04 7.38
CA LEU A 418 -1.90 6.29 6.87
C LEU A 418 -2.91 7.43 6.94
N LEU A 419 -4.17 7.16 6.60
CA LEU A 419 -5.26 8.13 6.75
C LEU A 419 -5.46 8.53 8.21
N ALA A 420 -5.55 7.56 9.12
CA ALA A 420 -5.73 7.83 10.56
C ALA A 420 -4.59 8.69 11.11
N LYS A 421 -3.35 8.42 10.69
CA LYS A 421 -2.18 9.21 11.07
C LYS A 421 -2.24 10.63 10.52
N ALA A 422 -2.48 10.78 9.22
CA ALA A 422 -2.55 12.07 8.55
C ALA A 422 -3.67 12.95 9.14
N PHE A 423 -4.83 12.36 9.42
CA PHE A 423 -5.99 13.08 9.96
C PHE A 423 -5.88 13.37 11.46
N THR A 424 -5.18 12.53 12.22
CA THR A 424 -4.85 12.87 13.62
C THR A 424 -3.92 14.07 13.68
N GLU A 425 -2.89 14.12 12.82
CA GLU A 425 -1.96 15.25 12.74
C GLU A 425 -2.66 16.53 12.23
N LEU A 426 -3.41 16.42 11.12
CA LEU A 426 -4.19 17.53 10.56
C LEU A 426 -5.21 18.09 11.57
N SER A 427 -5.86 17.24 12.35
CA SER A 427 -6.81 17.70 13.39
C SER A 427 -6.14 18.60 14.42
N GLY A 428 -4.91 18.27 14.84
CA GLY A 428 -4.13 19.13 15.73
C GLY A 428 -3.82 20.51 15.11
N HIS A 429 -3.52 20.56 13.81
CA HIS A 429 -3.28 21.83 13.12
C HIS A 429 -4.55 22.66 12.92
N LEU A 430 -5.69 22.02 12.59
CA LEU A 430 -6.97 22.71 12.44
C LEU A 430 -7.43 23.32 13.77
N GLU A 431 -7.18 22.65 14.90
CA GLU A 431 -7.55 23.15 16.22
C GLU A 431 -6.73 24.37 16.68
N SER A 432 -5.55 24.62 16.08
CA SER A 432 -4.77 25.84 16.33
C SER A 432 -5.36 27.11 15.68
N GLY A 433 -6.42 26.97 14.87
CA GLY A 433 -7.27 28.07 14.39
C GLY A 433 -6.89 28.62 13.00
N ALA A 434 -5.61 28.95 12.76
CA ALA A 434 -5.21 29.66 11.53
C ALA A 434 -5.48 28.87 10.24
N LEU A 435 -5.20 27.57 10.23
CA LEU A 435 -5.52 26.69 9.09
C LEU A 435 -7.04 26.52 8.94
N LEU A 436 -7.78 26.43 10.06
CA LEU A 436 -9.23 26.23 10.07
C LEU A 436 -10.01 27.43 9.50
N GLU A 437 -9.52 28.65 9.71
CA GLU A 437 -10.09 29.85 9.08
C GLU A 437 -10.05 29.78 7.55
N THR A 438 -9.00 29.18 6.98
CA THR A 438 -8.84 29.01 5.53
C THR A 438 -9.58 27.76 5.02
N ALA A 439 -9.49 26.66 5.77
CA ALA A 439 -10.05 25.35 5.41
C ALA A 439 -11.58 25.27 5.55
N GLY A 440 -12.15 26.02 6.49
CA GLY A 440 -13.55 25.97 6.85
C GLY A 440 -13.93 24.81 7.78
N GLN A 441 -15.04 25.00 8.51
CA GLN A 441 -15.55 24.02 9.48
C GLN A 441 -15.98 22.69 8.85
N GLN A 442 -16.44 22.70 7.59
CA GLN A 442 -16.86 21.47 6.93
C GLN A 442 -15.71 20.46 6.81
N LEU A 443 -14.51 20.92 6.43
CA LEU A 443 -13.36 20.02 6.31
C LEU A 443 -12.99 19.39 7.67
N LEU A 444 -13.01 20.16 8.76
CA LEU A 444 -12.75 19.64 10.11
C LEU A 444 -13.67 18.47 10.46
N TRP A 445 -14.99 18.62 10.25
CA TRP A 445 -15.94 17.57 10.60
C TRP A 445 -15.83 16.35 9.68
N ARG A 446 -15.55 16.55 8.39
CA ARG A 446 -15.28 15.43 7.47
C ARG A 446 -14.03 14.65 7.88
N VAL A 447 -12.94 15.34 8.23
CA VAL A 447 -11.70 14.74 8.75
C VAL A 447 -11.98 13.92 10.02
N ARG A 448 -12.76 14.47 10.96
CA ARG A 448 -13.15 13.76 12.20
C ARG A 448 -13.98 12.51 11.94
N ILE A 449 -14.96 12.58 11.02
CA ILE A 449 -15.77 11.41 10.62
C ILE A 449 -14.88 10.33 10.02
N CYS A 450 -14.01 10.68 9.06
CA CYS A 450 -13.10 9.73 8.44
C CYS A 450 -12.16 9.08 9.47
N LEU A 451 -11.56 9.88 10.37
CA LEU A 451 -10.68 9.38 11.43
C LEU A 451 -11.43 8.43 12.38
N PHE A 452 -12.64 8.81 12.80
CA PHE A 452 -13.45 7.97 13.69
C PHE A 452 -13.83 6.65 13.04
N GLN A 453 -14.33 6.70 11.81
CA GLN A 453 -14.71 5.51 11.05
C GLN A 453 -13.50 4.61 10.76
N ALA A 454 -12.34 5.17 10.41
CA ALA A 454 -11.11 4.39 10.18
C ALA A 454 -10.71 3.57 11.41
N CYS A 455 -10.65 4.20 12.58
CA CYS A 455 -10.29 3.53 13.82
C CYS A 455 -11.39 2.58 14.32
N LEU A 456 -12.67 2.95 14.21
CA LEU A 456 -13.79 2.11 14.63
C LEU A 456 -13.88 0.86 13.76
N ARG A 457 -13.75 0.98 12.44
CA ARG A 457 -13.77 -0.18 11.53
C ARG A 457 -12.61 -1.13 11.83
N ALA A 458 -11.40 -0.61 12.09
CA ALA A 458 -10.28 -1.43 12.53
C ALA A 458 -10.61 -2.17 13.85
N LEU A 459 -11.22 -1.49 14.82
CA LEU A 459 -11.63 -2.11 16.08
C LEU A 459 -12.71 -3.21 15.89
N LEU A 460 -13.67 -3.00 15.00
CA LEU A 460 -14.76 -3.94 14.72
C LEU A 460 -14.32 -5.19 13.96
N GLU A 461 -13.23 -5.11 13.18
CA GLU A 461 -12.73 -6.20 12.34
C GLU A 461 -11.68 -7.08 13.01
N GLN A 462 -11.31 -6.81 14.26
CA GLN A 462 -10.35 -7.64 14.98
C GLN A 462 -10.92 -9.06 15.18
N ASP A 463 -10.08 -10.06 14.97
CA ASP A 463 -10.44 -11.44 15.27
C ASP A 463 -10.50 -11.66 16.80
N ASP A 464 -11.63 -12.17 17.28
CA ASP A 464 -11.86 -12.42 18.70
C ASP A 464 -11.09 -13.65 19.23
N GLU A 465 -10.70 -14.59 18.36
CA GLU A 465 -10.01 -15.83 18.73
C GLU A 465 -8.52 -15.62 18.97
N ASP A 466 -7.82 -15.04 17.99
CA ASP A 466 -6.35 -14.87 18.05
C ASP A 466 -5.90 -13.42 18.29
N GLY A 467 -6.82 -12.44 18.20
CA GLY A 467 -6.51 -11.03 18.38
C GLY A 467 -5.83 -10.35 17.20
N SER A 468 -5.67 -11.06 16.08
CA SER A 468 -5.03 -10.55 14.86
C SER A 468 -6.01 -9.77 13.98
N TRP A 469 -5.45 -9.21 12.90
CA TRP A 469 -6.23 -8.81 11.74
C TRP A 469 -5.88 -9.72 10.57
N GLY A 470 -6.77 -10.68 10.31
CA GLY A 470 -6.66 -11.64 9.21
C GLY A 470 -5.54 -12.67 9.36
N GLY A 471 -4.95 -12.83 10.55
CA GLY A 471 -3.84 -13.74 10.80
C GLY A 471 -2.49 -13.28 10.21
N PHE A 472 -2.38 -12.03 9.76
CA PHE A 472 -1.15 -11.50 9.13
C PHE A 472 -0.40 -10.55 10.08
N PRO A 473 0.92 -10.75 10.31
CA PRO A 473 1.74 -9.88 11.17
C PRO A 473 1.74 -8.40 10.75
N GLU A 474 1.97 -8.13 9.47
CA GLU A 474 2.08 -6.76 8.96
C GLU A 474 0.71 -6.03 9.02
N GLN A 475 -0.38 -6.73 8.69
CA GLN A 475 -1.74 -6.17 8.78
C GLN A 475 -2.15 -5.88 10.22
N THR A 476 -1.82 -6.79 11.13
CA THR A 476 -2.02 -6.60 12.58
C THR A 476 -1.23 -5.39 13.08
N SER A 477 -0.01 -5.20 12.57
CA SER A 477 0.81 -4.03 12.90
C SER A 477 0.15 -2.72 12.42
N TYR A 478 -0.39 -2.69 11.20
CA TYR A 478 -1.13 -1.52 10.69
C TYR A 478 -2.39 -1.21 11.52
N ALA A 479 -3.14 -2.23 11.93
CA ALA A 479 -4.31 -2.04 12.78
C ALA A 479 -3.94 -1.50 14.17
N ILE A 480 -2.90 -2.04 14.81
CA ILE A 480 -2.39 -1.52 16.08
C ILE A 480 -1.97 -0.06 15.94
N LEU A 481 -1.24 0.29 14.87
CA LEU A 481 -0.81 1.66 14.61
C LEU A 481 -1.99 2.59 14.32
N THR A 482 -3.04 2.10 13.64
CA THR A 482 -4.31 2.84 13.44
C THR A 482 -4.98 3.14 14.78
N LEU A 483 -5.13 2.13 15.64
CA LEU A 483 -5.73 2.27 16.98
C LEU A 483 -4.86 3.11 17.92
N ALA A 484 -3.54 3.14 17.71
CA ALA A 484 -2.65 4.03 18.44
C ALA A 484 -2.90 5.51 18.12
N GLU A 485 -3.34 5.85 16.91
CA GLU A 485 -3.80 7.21 16.58
C GLU A 485 -5.11 7.56 17.30
N ALA A 486 -6.03 6.59 17.46
CA ALA A 486 -7.24 6.80 18.26
C ALA A 486 -6.94 7.20 19.71
N ARG A 487 -5.88 6.65 20.32
CA ARG A 487 -5.46 7.01 21.70
C ARG A 487 -5.04 8.47 21.84
N LYS A 488 -4.60 9.10 20.75
CA LYS A 488 -4.19 10.51 20.69
C LYS A 488 -5.37 11.46 20.45
N SER A 489 -6.60 10.96 20.30
CA SER A 489 -7.76 11.79 20.05
C SER A 489 -8.82 11.62 21.14
N SER A 490 -9.38 12.72 21.60
CA SER A 490 -10.50 12.72 22.55
C SER A 490 -11.81 12.21 21.94
N LEU A 491 -11.89 12.07 20.61
CA LEU A 491 -13.05 11.46 19.93
C LEU A 491 -13.35 10.04 20.44
N PHE A 492 -12.34 9.34 20.95
CA PHE A 492 -12.43 7.94 21.36
C PHE A 492 -12.52 7.76 22.88
N ASP A 493 -12.69 8.84 23.67
CA ASP A 493 -12.72 8.77 25.14
C ASP A 493 -13.78 7.79 25.67
N GLY A 494 -14.95 7.73 25.03
CA GLY A 494 -16.03 6.82 25.43
C GLY A 494 -15.72 5.34 25.21
N ILE A 495 -14.75 5.00 24.36
CA ILE A 495 -14.38 3.61 24.00
C ILE A 495 -12.87 3.33 24.18
N ALA A 496 -12.16 4.16 24.94
CA ALA A 496 -10.71 4.07 25.11
C ALA A 496 -10.25 2.72 25.70
N GLY A 497 -11.06 2.10 26.57
CA GLY A 497 -10.79 0.78 27.13
C GLY A 497 -10.75 -0.32 26.07
N GLU A 498 -11.70 -0.30 25.13
CA GLU A 498 -11.77 -1.29 24.03
C GLU A 498 -10.62 -1.10 23.04
N VAL A 499 -10.28 0.15 22.73
CA VAL A 499 -9.12 0.48 21.88
C VAL A 499 -7.84 -0.07 22.50
N GLN A 500 -7.63 0.10 23.81
CA GLN A 500 -6.44 -0.43 24.48
C GLN A 500 -6.45 -1.97 24.53
N ALA A 501 -7.58 -2.59 24.85
CA ALA A 501 -7.70 -4.05 24.88
C ALA A 501 -7.43 -4.68 23.50
N ALA A 502 -7.89 -4.05 22.42
CA ALA A 502 -7.63 -4.49 21.06
C ALA A 502 -6.15 -4.40 20.69
N ILE A 503 -5.47 -3.30 21.05
CA ILE A 503 -4.02 -3.17 20.88
C ILE A 503 -3.26 -4.25 21.65
N ASP A 504 -3.66 -4.54 22.88
CA ASP A 504 -3.01 -5.57 23.72
C ASP A 504 -3.24 -7.00 23.19
N ARG A 505 -4.40 -7.27 22.58
CA ARG A 505 -4.66 -8.54 21.86
C ARG A 505 -3.77 -8.65 20.62
N GLY A 506 -3.73 -7.62 19.79
CA GLY A 506 -2.90 -7.59 18.60
C GLY A 506 -1.41 -7.74 18.92
N ALA A 507 -0.91 -7.07 19.95
CA ALA A 507 0.48 -7.19 20.38
C ALA A 507 0.83 -8.61 20.86
N ARG A 508 -0.11 -9.32 21.52
CA ARG A 508 0.08 -10.73 21.89
C ARG A 508 0.11 -11.67 20.68
N PHE A 509 -0.77 -11.44 19.70
CA PHE A 509 -0.68 -12.14 18.42
C PHE A 509 0.69 -11.90 17.80
N LEU A 510 1.13 -10.63 17.82
CA LEU A 510 2.45 -10.26 17.40
C LEU A 510 3.49 -11.17 18.13
N GLU A 511 3.70 -11.05 19.44
CA GLU A 511 4.78 -11.76 20.16
C GLU A 511 4.88 -13.29 19.94
N THR A 512 3.80 -13.95 19.53
CA THR A 512 3.74 -15.42 19.38
C THR A 512 3.89 -15.94 17.93
N ARG A 513 3.86 -15.06 16.93
CA ARG A 513 3.81 -15.45 15.51
C ARG A 513 5.14 -15.93 14.91
N LYS A 514 5.04 -16.65 13.81
CA LYS A 514 6.14 -16.90 12.86
C LYS A 514 5.82 -16.24 11.52
N ILE A 515 6.84 -15.74 10.84
CA ILE A 515 6.71 -15.21 9.48
C ILE A 515 6.49 -16.38 8.52
N GLU A 516 5.52 -16.25 7.63
CA GLU A 516 5.15 -17.27 6.65
C GLU A 516 5.31 -16.76 5.21
N HIS A 517 5.43 -17.68 4.26
CA HIS A 517 5.57 -17.35 2.82
C HIS A 517 4.34 -16.62 2.23
N ARG A 518 3.23 -16.55 2.96
CA ARG A 518 2.00 -15.85 2.54
C ARG A 518 1.93 -14.40 3.00
N ASP A 519 2.93 -13.89 3.71
CA ASP A 519 2.94 -12.53 4.27
C ASP A 519 3.33 -11.47 3.22
N HIS A 520 2.84 -11.58 1.98
CA HIS A 520 3.12 -10.65 0.89
C HIS A 520 2.03 -9.57 0.79
N GLY A 521 2.28 -8.40 1.39
CA GLY A 521 1.33 -7.29 1.41
C GLY A 521 1.48 -6.29 0.26
N TRP A 522 2.70 -6.10 -0.23
CA TRP A 522 3.03 -5.09 -1.24
C TRP A 522 2.74 -5.59 -2.65
N THR A 523 2.33 -4.69 -3.55
CA THR A 523 1.98 -5.05 -4.93
C THR A 523 2.85 -4.33 -5.95
N SER A 524 3.48 -5.11 -6.83
CA SER A 524 4.04 -4.65 -8.10
C SER A 524 3.30 -5.39 -9.22
N LYS A 525 4.01 -6.12 -10.08
CA LYS A 525 3.44 -7.10 -11.03
C LYS A 525 2.87 -8.31 -10.29
N ALA A 526 3.48 -8.65 -9.16
CA ALA A 526 3.08 -9.71 -8.25
C ALA A 526 3.09 -9.17 -6.80
N ALA A 527 2.54 -9.95 -5.87
CA ALA A 527 2.61 -9.65 -4.45
C ALA A 527 4.01 -9.99 -3.90
N TYR A 528 4.57 -9.10 -3.10
CA TYR A 528 5.88 -9.28 -2.45
C TYR A 528 5.89 -8.75 -1.01
N ARG A 529 6.96 -9.06 -0.30
CA ARG A 529 7.26 -8.53 1.04
C ARG A 529 8.63 -7.88 1.04
N VAL A 530 8.79 -6.83 1.84
CA VAL A 530 10.09 -6.17 2.06
C VAL A 530 10.49 -6.36 3.51
N ALA A 531 11.58 -7.10 3.73
CA ALA A 531 11.89 -7.67 5.04
C ALA A 531 12.09 -6.60 6.12
N PHE A 532 12.90 -5.57 5.85
CA PHE A 532 13.14 -4.50 6.84
C PHE A 532 11.89 -3.67 7.12
N VAL A 533 11.06 -3.42 6.10
CA VAL A 533 9.82 -2.63 6.25
C VAL A 533 8.82 -3.38 7.12
N ALA A 534 8.61 -4.67 6.88
CA ALA A 534 7.74 -5.49 7.72
C ALA A 534 8.23 -5.54 9.17
N GLU A 535 9.54 -5.77 9.38
CA GLU A 535 10.15 -5.78 10.72
C GLU A 535 9.99 -4.43 11.44
N ALA A 536 10.13 -3.31 10.72
CA ALA A 536 9.92 -1.97 11.28
C ALA A 536 8.48 -1.73 11.74
N TYR A 537 7.48 -2.15 10.95
CA TYR A 537 6.07 -2.02 11.35
C TYR A 537 5.74 -2.87 12.58
N GLU A 538 6.25 -4.09 12.62
CA GLU A 538 6.10 -5.01 13.73
C GLU A 538 6.68 -4.45 15.04
N LEU A 539 7.90 -3.91 14.99
CA LEU A 539 8.54 -3.27 16.13
C LEU A 539 7.85 -1.97 16.55
N ALA A 540 7.41 -1.15 15.60
CA ALA A 540 6.66 0.07 15.87
C ALA A 540 5.33 -0.24 16.57
N ALA A 541 4.59 -1.25 16.11
CA ALA A 541 3.33 -1.70 16.72
C ALA A 541 3.52 -2.16 18.18
N LEU A 542 4.55 -2.96 18.44
CA LEU A 542 4.89 -3.38 19.80
C LEU A 542 5.30 -2.20 20.69
N ASN A 543 6.07 -1.25 20.16
CA ASN A 543 6.49 -0.08 20.94
C ASN A 543 5.32 0.86 21.30
N VAL A 544 4.39 1.11 20.37
CA VAL A 544 3.21 1.96 20.67
C VAL A 544 2.27 1.33 21.69
N GLN A 545 2.21 -0.01 21.72
CA GLN A 545 1.46 -0.74 22.75
C GLN A 545 2.05 -0.41 24.14
N LEU A 546 3.38 -0.50 24.29
CA LEU A 546 4.07 -0.21 25.56
C LEU A 546 3.98 1.26 26.00
N LEU A 547 4.01 2.21 25.05
CA LEU A 547 4.01 3.63 25.37
C LEU A 547 2.73 4.12 26.08
N GLY A 548 1.64 3.35 26.02
CA GLY A 548 0.39 3.70 26.68
C GLY A 548 -0.23 5.00 26.13
N ARG A 549 -1.39 5.38 26.67
CA ARG A 549 -2.12 6.56 26.21
C ARG A 549 -1.39 7.85 26.60
N LYS A 550 -0.94 8.62 25.61
CA LYS A 550 -0.59 10.04 25.77
C LYS A 550 -1.81 10.87 25.35
N VAL A 551 -2.57 11.40 26.31
CA VAL A 551 -3.70 12.29 26.02
C VAL A 551 -3.12 13.61 25.51
N THR A 552 -3.33 13.91 24.23
CA THR A 552 -3.19 15.26 23.69
C THR A 552 -4.57 15.94 23.73
N ASP A 553 -4.61 17.27 23.73
CA ASP A 553 -5.88 18.01 23.65
C ASP A 553 -6.56 17.92 22.27
N ALA A 554 -5.99 17.13 21.34
CA ALA A 554 -6.54 16.91 20.01
C ALA A 554 -7.97 16.32 20.07
N GLY A 555 -8.91 16.96 19.40
CA GLY A 555 -10.35 16.63 19.41
C GLY A 555 -11.16 17.37 20.48
N ARG A 556 -10.53 18.07 21.43
CA ARG A 556 -11.22 18.85 22.48
C ARG A 556 -11.64 20.22 21.96
N SER A 557 -12.49 20.26 20.94
CA SER A 557 -13.10 21.55 20.57
C SER A 557 -14.22 21.91 21.54
N PRO A 558 -14.32 23.18 22.00
CA PRO A 558 -15.46 23.65 22.78
C PRO A 558 -16.80 23.59 22.01
N THR A 559 -16.77 23.26 20.71
CA THR A 559 -17.95 23.07 19.84
C THR A 559 -18.35 21.61 19.65
N MET A 560 -17.63 20.63 20.23
CA MET A 560 -18.15 19.26 20.29
C MET A 560 -19.52 19.32 20.97
N PRO A 561 -20.59 18.76 20.37
CA PRO A 561 -21.84 18.60 21.11
C PRO A 561 -21.48 17.76 22.33
N SER A 562 -21.43 18.41 23.50
CA SER A 562 -21.04 17.74 24.75
C SER A 562 -21.83 16.44 24.82
N SER A 563 -21.13 15.30 24.82
CA SER A 563 -21.73 14.03 25.18
C SER A 563 -22.46 14.26 26.48
N ARG A 564 -23.79 14.31 26.42
CA ARG A 564 -24.59 14.44 27.64
C ARG A 564 -24.66 13.01 28.16
N PRO A 565 -23.92 12.64 29.22
CA PRO A 565 -23.77 11.23 29.60
C PRO A 565 -25.13 10.57 29.89
N ARG A 566 -26.07 11.36 30.44
CA ARG A 566 -27.46 10.94 30.67
C ARG A 566 -28.25 10.61 29.39
N LEU A 567 -27.95 11.26 28.27
CA LEU A 567 -28.58 10.94 26.98
C LEU A 567 -27.93 9.68 26.39
N GLU A 568 -26.60 9.53 26.48
CA GLU A 568 -25.91 8.30 26.06
C GLU A 568 -26.47 7.07 26.78
N GLU A 569 -26.55 7.11 28.12
CA GLU A 569 -27.09 6.02 28.93
C GLU A 569 -28.55 5.71 28.57
N ALA A 570 -29.39 6.73 28.42
CA ALA A 570 -30.79 6.55 28.06
C ALA A 570 -30.97 5.92 26.67
N TYR A 571 -30.17 6.32 25.67
CA TYR A 571 -30.28 5.75 24.33
C TYR A 571 -29.74 4.36 24.24
N THR A 572 -28.61 4.07 24.90
CA THR A 572 -28.07 2.72 24.96
C THR A 572 -29.09 1.74 25.56
N GLU A 573 -29.76 2.14 26.65
CA GLU A 573 -30.83 1.35 27.28
C GLU A 573 -32.04 1.16 26.34
N ILE A 574 -32.45 2.20 25.60
CA ILE A 574 -33.55 2.10 24.64
C ILE A 574 -33.20 1.18 23.48
N LEU A 575 -32.01 1.33 22.88
CA LEU A 575 -31.55 0.50 21.77
C LEU A 575 -31.47 -0.97 22.20
N LYS A 576 -30.95 -1.25 23.40
CA LYS A 576 -30.87 -2.60 23.97
C LYS A 576 -32.22 -3.30 24.11
N ARG A 577 -33.32 -2.55 24.26
CA ARG A 577 -34.68 -3.11 24.31
C ARG A 577 -35.26 -3.46 22.94
N THR A 578 -34.62 -3.02 21.86
CA THR A 578 -35.04 -3.38 20.51
C THR A 578 -34.45 -4.74 20.11
N PRO A 579 -35.21 -5.61 19.43
CA PRO A 579 -34.70 -6.91 18.98
C PRO A 579 -33.41 -6.80 18.15
N LEU A 580 -33.30 -5.73 17.35
CA LEU A 580 -32.18 -5.53 16.43
C LEU A 580 -30.83 -5.31 17.14
N PHE A 581 -30.83 -4.64 18.29
CA PHE A 581 -29.59 -4.24 19.00
C PHE A 581 -29.41 -4.92 20.37
N SER A 582 -30.33 -5.81 20.76
CA SER A 582 -30.29 -6.50 22.06
C SER A 582 -28.97 -7.24 22.32
N ASP A 583 -28.46 -7.95 21.31
CA ASP A 583 -27.21 -8.74 21.40
C ASP A 583 -25.93 -7.91 21.20
N MET A 584 -26.04 -6.65 20.77
CA MET A 584 -24.88 -5.81 20.44
C MET A 584 -24.15 -5.37 21.72
N PRO A 585 -22.83 -5.56 21.85
CA PRO A 585 -22.10 -5.11 23.04
C PRO A 585 -22.30 -3.62 23.33
N GLU A 586 -22.36 -3.24 24.61
CA GLU A 586 -22.64 -1.87 25.03
C GLU A 586 -21.63 -0.86 24.45
N TRP A 587 -20.35 -1.24 24.40
CA TRP A 587 -19.31 -0.40 23.83
C TRP A 587 -19.54 -0.09 22.35
N ARG A 588 -20.12 -1.02 21.57
CA ARG A 588 -20.41 -0.81 20.15
C ARG A 588 -21.56 0.20 19.98
N LEU A 589 -22.60 0.11 20.81
CA LEU A 589 -23.69 1.10 20.83
C LEU A 589 -23.17 2.49 21.19
N ARG A 590 -22.25 2.55 22.16
CA ARG A 590 -21.59 3.79 22.53
C ARG A 590 -20.73 4.35 21.39
N ALA A 591 -20.00 3.50 20.66
CA ALA A 591 -19.26 3.91 19.47
C ALA A 591 -20.19 4.50 18.39
N SER A 592 -21.33 3.86 18.13
CA SER A 592 -22.33 4.37 17.17
C SER A 592 -22.91 5.73 17.58
N LEU A 593 -23.13 5.95 18.88
CA LEU A 593 -23.56 7.26 19.41
C LEU A 593 -22.50 8.34 19.18
N LEU A 594 -21.22 8.01 19.44
CA LEU A 594 -20.10 8.92 19.20
C LEU A 594 -20.00 9.28 17.72
N GLU A 595 -20.02 8.30 16.81
CA GLU A 595 -20.00 8.54 15.36
C GLU A 595 -21.20 9.39 14.91
N SER A 596 -22.41 9.04 15.35
CA SER A 596 -23.64 9.80 15.06
C SER A 596 -23.50 11.28 15.44
N SER A 597 -22.84 11.58 16.57
CA SER A 597 -22.64 12.95 17.03
C SER A 597 -21.75 13.78 16.09
N LEU A 598 -20.85 13.16 15.32
CA LEU A 598 -19.94 13.83 14.40
C LEU A 598 -20.65 14.39 13.16
N PHE A 599 -21.80 13.84 12.79
CA PHE A 599 -22.62 14.34 11.69
C PHE A 599 -23.43 15.59 12.05
N VAL A 600 -23.73 15.81 13.34
CA VAL A 600 -24.61 16.88 13.80
C VAL A 600 -24.20 18.28 13.31
N PRO A 601 -22.92 18.68 13.35
CA PRO A 601 -22.49 20.00 12.87
C PRO A 601 -22.70 20.19 11.36
N LEU A 602 -22.48 19.14 10.56
CA LEU A 602 -22.73 19.17 9.11
C LEU A 602 -24.22 19.30 8.81
N LEU A 603 -25.07 18.57 9.55
CA LEU A 603 -26.53 18.65 9.42
C LEU A 603 -27.07 20.03 9.79
N ARG A 604 -26.54 20.64 10.86
CA ARG A 604 -26.91 22.02 11.27
C ARG A 604 -26.54 23.04 10.18
N SER A 605 -25.37 22.91 9.57
CA SER A 605 -24.95 23.76 8.45
C SER A 605 -25.91 23.65 7.27
N GLN A 606 -26.24 22.43 6.85
CA GLN A 606 -27.17 22.18 5.73
C GLN A 606 -28.58 22.71 5.99
N ARG A 607 -29.07 22.59 7.23
CA ARG A 607 -30.39 23.13 7.58
C ARG A 607 -30.46 24.65 7.48
N LEU A 608 -29.39 25.35 7.87
CA LEU A 608 -29.31 26.82 7.77
C LEU A 608 -29.30 27.29 6.32
N GLU A 609 -28.68 26.53 5.41
CA GLU A 609 -28.68 26.81 3.97
C GLU A 609 -30.07 26.64 3.33
N VAL A 610 -30.85 25.64 3.78
CA VAL A 610 -32.19 25.36 3.25
C VAL A 610 -33.27 26.28 3.83
N ARG A 611 -33.12 26.79 5.05
CA ARG A 611 -34.11 27.62 5.76
C ARG A 611 -33.55 29.00 6.12
N SER A 612 -33.22 29.80 5.10
CA SER A 612 -32.89 31.21 5.28
C SER A 612 -34.15 32.06 5.49
N GLY A 613 -34.78 31.99 6.67
CA GLY A 613 -35.92 32.88 6.96
C GLY A 613 -36.75 32.65 8.24
N ASP A 614 -36.73 31.47 8.86
CA ASP A 614 -37.57 31.18 10.03
C ASP A 614 -36.78 31.24 11.35
N GLU A 615 -37.39 31.81 12.41
CA GLU A 615 -36.82 31.87 13.76
C GLU A 615 -36.34 30.47 14.23
N VAL A 616 -35.04 30.38 14.56
CA VAL A 616 -34.39 29.16 15.06
C VAL A 616 -34.97 28.80 16.43
N ASN A 617 -36.05 28.01 16.44
CA ASN A 617 -36.62 27.51 17.68
C ASN A 617 -35.78 26.31 18.18
N MET A 618 -34.78 26.58 19.02
CA MET A 618 -33.78 25.60 19.51
C MET A 618 -34.38 24.30 20.11
N THR A 619 -35.61 24.34 20.61
CA THR A 619 -36.33 23.16 21.12
C THR A 619 -36.71 22.15 20.03
N ARG A 620 -36.87 22.59 18.78
CA ARG A 620 -37.16 21.73 17.61
C ARG A 620 -35.93 21.02 17.05
N ASP A 621 -34.72 21.27 17.56
CA ASP A 621 -33.48 20.78 16.92
C ASP A 621 -32.88 19.54 17.60
N ARG A 622 -33.48 19.09 18.71
CA ARG A 622 -33.01 17.91 19.46
C ARG A 622 -33.06 16.61 18.65
N TYR A 623 -33.87 16.54 17.59
CA TYR A 623 -33.89 15.36 16.72
C TYR A 623 -32.61 15.22 15.88
N LEU A 624 -31.90 16.32 15.61
CA LEU A 624 -30.63 16.29 14.86
C LEU A 624 -29.55 15.50 15.61
N ASP A 625 -29.61 15.49 16.93
CA ASP A 625 -28.69 14.73 17.78
C ASP A 625 -28.92 13.20 17.65
N LEU A 626 -30.03 12.76 17.03
CA LEU A 626 -30.42 11.36 16.93
C LEU A 626 -30.61 10.85 15.50
N ILE A 627 -30.80 11.74 14.54
CA ILE A 627 -31.23 11.34 13.20
C ILE A 627 -30.21 10.48 12.45
N ALA A 628 -28.93 10.63 12.79
CA ALA A 628 -27.86 9.79 12.26
C ALA A 628 -27.77 8.42 12.94
N LEU A 629 -28.27 8.28 14.17
CA LEU A 629 -28.02 7.11 15.02
C LEU A 629 -28.56 5.79 14.42
N PRO A 630 -29.79 5.70 13.87
CA PRO A 630 -30.27 4.46 13.26
C PRO A 630 -29.42 4.01 12.07
N TRP A 631 -28.96 4.95 11.24
CA TRP A 631 -28.12 4.68 10.07
C TRP A 631 -26.71 4.22 10.47
N VAL A 632 -26.14 4.86 11.48
CA VAL A 632 -24.80 4.52 12.02
C VAL A 632 -24.82 3.19 12.76
N SER A 633 -25.73 3.01 13.72
CA SER A 633 -25.80 1.78 14.53
C SER A 633 -26.09 0.53 13.70
N TYR A 634 -26.94 0.63 12.67
CA TYR A 634 -27.16 -0.48 11.74
C TYR A 634 -25.90 -0.81 10.94
N ASN A 635 -25.19 0.21 10.45
CA ASN A 635 -23.93 0.03 9.74
C ASN A 635 -22.91 -0.72 10.61
N ASP A 636 -22.64 -0.22 11.82
CA ASP A 636 -21.66 -0.79 12.75
C ASP A 636 -22.00 -2.23 13.16
N ARG A 637 -23.31 -2.53 13.28
CA ARG A 637 -23.80 -3.89 13.55
C ARG A 637 -23.57 -4.83 12.37
N SER A 638 -23.84 -4.36 11.14
CA SER A 638 -23.79 -5.18 9.93
C SER A 638 -22.37 -5.44 9.42
N GLY A 639 -21.43 -4.53 9.72
CA GLY A 639 -20.07 -4.58 9.16
C GLY A 639 -20.01 -4.36 7.65
N TRP A 640 -21.09 -3.86 7.02
CA TRP A 640 -21.13 -3.62 5.57
C TRP A 640 -20.30 -2.41 5.14
N PHE A 641 -20.22 -1.38 6.00
CA PHE A 641 -19.46 -0.15 5.75
C PHE A 641 -19.79 0.52 4.40
N PRO A 642 -21.06 0.91 4.15
CA PRO A 642 -21.39 1.61 2.93
C PRO A 642 -20.66 2.95 2.86
N SER A 643 -20.59 3.53 1.66
CA SER A 643 -19.92 4.82 1.48
C SER A 643 -20.48 5.90 2.40
N THR A 644 -19.59 6.68 3.03
CA THR A 644 -19.98 7.73 3.98
C THR A 644 -20.84 8.80 3.30
N ALA A 645 -20.61 9.06 2.01
CA ALA A 645 -21.45 9.94 1.20
C ALA A 645 -22.89 9.40 1.11
N TRP A 646 -23.07 8.10 0.83
CA TRP A 646 -24.39 7.49 0.79
C TRP A 646 -25.08 7.54 2.16
N GLN A 647 -24.35 7.18 3.22
CA GLN A 647 -24.87 7.24 4.59
C GLN A 647 -25.31 8.66 4.95
N TYR A 648 -24.50 9.67 4.62
CA TYR A 648 -24.82 11.07 4.87
C TYR A 648 -26.06 11.54 4.08
N GLU A 649 -26.19 11.16 2.81
CA GLU A 649 -27.38 11.44 2.00
C GLU A 649 -28.66 10.81 2.60
N MET A 650 -28.58 9.59 3.11
CA MET A 650 -29.73 8.95 3.77
C MET A 650 -30.13 9.67 5.05
N ILE A 651 -29.16 10.17 5.81
CA ILE A 651 -29.40 11.00 7.00
C ILE A 651 -30.05 12.33 6.60
N LEU A 652 -29.56 12.99 5.53
CA LEU A 652 -30.14 14.24 5.00
C LEU A 652 -31.57 14.04 4.49
N ASN A 653 -31.86 12.96 3.80
CA ASN A 653 -33.22 12.66 3.35
C ASN A 653 -34.15 12.41 4.53
N SER A 654 -33.68 11.69 5.55
CA SER A 654 -34.44 11.54 6.81
C SER A 654 -34.72 12.89 7.46
N MET A 655 -33.74 13.82 7.45
CA MET A 655 -33.89 15.17 7.99
C MET A 655 -34.96 15.96 7.25
N ARG A 656 -34.94 15.92 5.91
CA ARG A 656 -35.91 16.60 5.04
C ARG A 656 -37.34 16.09 5.22
N HIS A 657 -37.53 14.82 5.58
CA HIS A 657 -38.86 14.25 5.83
C HIS A 657 -39.43 14.60 7.22
N LEU A 658 -38.58 14.90 8.20
CA LEU A 658 -38.99 15.29 9.56
C LEU A 658 -39.11 16.82 9.74
N SER A 659 -38.50 17.59 8.83
CA SER A 659 -38.54 19.06 8.81
C SER A 659 -39.77 19.59 8.10
#